data_AF-A0A8H7N5J2-F1
#
_entry.id   AF-A0A8H7N5J2-F1
#
_cell.length_a   1.000
_cell.length_b   1.000
_cell.length_c   1.000
_cell.angle_alpha   90.00
_cell.angle_beta   90.00
_cell.angle_gamma   90.00
#
_symmetry.space_group_name_H-M   'P 1'
#
loop_
_entity.id
_entity.type
_entity.pdbx_description
1 polymer ?
#
loop_
_entity_poly.entity_id
_entity_poly.type
_entity_poly.pdbx_seq_one_letter_code
_entity_poly.pdbx_strand_id
1 'polypeptide(L)'
;MVLEEFKRVSAEKDELKKKHEEVEAKLQKVEEELAAAKAGESTATKPEETKSPRESTDVAPANVPVAERVKSPVMSVIGMFSPRPKQESFNETTVEEKEEAEDLFSYDDEEIPKDNEAEIAAKNEEIEQLRKDVDSLKQELSVAKEKSTSLEESLEKATTELDQSRDTSLSSQEVLQNQLDARNKEISKLTEKLESSQDQLKKLEAKLTEETKAHSAKLKDLEASLAKSDKRGSELDTQLANASTAKSVSKKLIDDLNVQINTLKKEKTESQGKIDELTKQLSAQTLAVKAEPTTAPSSPALTQGAIGGATSAASKKKNNKKKKGKGGTGVSTPQATPEVAEQVAPEVPDTSALENEIAKLKEEVSEKDARIERLSKQRKTEEDLREEIESLQENLINIGQDHVEAKEKIKALEAEKAELQGQIVELEKKLESSASDAEVNSILQGDITALQKDYDDLQEKTAALKSDLGAAQQLAQNRFKDLTELREVLQKAQPELKSLRQESATLKTTKEELANKQKELREMEKKEKDMKRDLTRAQQLASDREAEVKNLQDKLTAENNTRLQMENAQRISGRDLRKAEAEKAELATKAQTVERELQKLQEEANKLRPRIKELEEQAHKLRREKSAAQEEVDFKSQQYVNAQGLLTSMRDQSAEMSVQLKEAKSQAESLEEELVEVQRLLQERTREGETMRRLLADVDERADTKVREMRSRMEAAIEERDRIEDESSTVARRKVRETEELKSKIRDLEREIKTLGRERDDLEEREKAWKRRREELESVEEKAEAEAAEMHSTVSHLRTALDASENQVRDAERQRAELRKMLDEARQRYDRLTKELKGTQAKLAAGSGRSSMESPTGSAFANGGAQNGDTLYLKTILLQFLEQKDSRLRAQLVPVLGKLLKFDKADEAKWINAVHHIEVR
;
A
#
# COMPACT_ATOMS: atom_id res chain seq x y z
N MET A 1 -44.97 -23.79 -28.03
CA MET A 1 -46.38 -23.42 -28.24
C MET A 1 -47.17 -24.49 -28.98
N VAL A 2 -47.20 -24.55 -30.33
CA VAL A 2 -48.16 -25.41 -31.08
C VAL A 2 -48.11 -26.90 -30.71
N LEU A 3 -46.91 -27.47 -30.50
CA LEU A 3 -46.76 -28.86 -30.05
C LEU A 3 -47.13 -29.11 -28.58
N GLU A 4 -47.16 -28.07 -27.76
CA GLU A 4 -47.59 -28.14 -26.35
C GLU A 4 -49.11 -28.00 -26.27
N GLU A 5 -49.71 -27.09 -27.03
CA GLU A 5 -51.17 -27.03 -27.21
C GLU A 5 -51.71 -28.32 -27.83
N PHE A 6 -51.03 -28.91 -28.81
CA PHE A 6 -51.44 -30.21 -29.37
C PHE A 6 -51.37 -31.34 -28.33
N LYS A 7 -50.33 -31.37 -27.48
CA LYS A 7 -50.25 -32.33 -26.36
C LYS A 7 -51.33 -32.08 -25.32
N ARG A 8 -51.59 -30.81 -24.98
CA ARG A 8 -52.64 -30.40 -24.04
C ARG A 8 -54.02 -30.80 -24.54
N VAL A 9 -54.38 -30.43 -25.77
CA VAL A 9 -55.67 -30.80 -26.40
C VAL A 9 -55.80 -32.32 -26.58
N SER A 10 -54.69 -33.04 -26.79
CA SER A 10 -54.72 -34.52 -26.78
C SER A 10 -55.00 -35.08 -25.39
N ALA A 11 -54.36 -34.56 -24.33
CA ALA A 11 -54.61 -34.96 -22.95
C ALA A 11 -56.04 -34.61 -22.50
N GLU A 12 -56.52 -33.40 -22.80
CA GLU A 12 -57.90 -32.96 -22.53
C GLU A 12 -58.91 -33.82 -23.31
N LYS A 13 -58.60 -34.24 -24.55
CA LYS A 13 -59.41 -35.16 -25.35
C LYS A 13 -59.46 -36.58 -24.75
N ASP A 14 -58.33 -37.10 -24.29
CA ASP A 14 -58.27 -38.44 -23.69
C ASP A 14 -58.85 -38.47 -22.26
N GLU A 15 -58.76 -37.37 -21.50
CA GLU A 15 -59.57 -37.14 -20.30
C GLU A 15 -61.07 -37.11 -20.61
N LEU A 16 -61.49 -36.44 -21.68
CA LEU A 16 -62.90 -36.37 -22.08
C LEU A 16 -63.43 -37.74 -22.53
N LYS A 17 -62.63 -38.56 -23.23
CA LYS A 17 -62.96 -39.97 -23.50
C LYS A 17 -63.14 -40.75 -22.20
N LYS A 18 -62.17 -40.68 -21.28
CA LYS A 18 -62.25 -41.39 -20.00
C LYS A 18 -63.49 -40.96 -19.21
N LYS A 19 -63.83 -39.67 -19.21
CA LYS A 19 -65.06 -39.14 -18.60
C LYS A 19 -66.33 -39.63 -19.32
N HIS A 20 -66.29 -39.86 -20.63
CA HIS A 20 -67.37 -40.46 -21.41
C HIS A 20 -67.56 -41.94 -21.05
N GLU A 21 -66.48 -42.73 -21.09
CA GLU A 21 -66.45 -44.16 -20.72
C GLU A 21 -66.90 -44.35 -19.26
N GLU A 22 -66.46 -43.49 -18.34
CA GLU A 22 -66.91 -43.45 -16.95
C GLU A 22 -68.37 -43.00 -16.78
N VAL A 23 -68.99 -42.33 -17.76
CA VAL A 23 -70.41 -41.96 -17.74
C VAL A 23 -71.24 -43.08 -18.37
N GLU A 24 -70.81 -43.68 -19.48
CA GLU A 24 -71.44 -44.85 -20.10
C GLU A 24 -71.47 -46.03 -19.12
N ALA A 25 -70.37 -46.31 -18.41
CA ALA A 25 -70.32 -47.35 -17.38
C ALA A 25 -71.19 -47.05 -16.14
N LYS A 26 -71.56 -45.77 -15.90
CA LYS A 26 -72.55 -45.39 -14.88
C LYS A 26 -73.98 -45.49 -15.43
N LEU A 27 -74.18 -45.15 -16.70
CA LEU A 27 -75.47 -45.23 -17.39
C LEU A 27 -75.90 -46.70 -17.54
N GLN A 28 -74.99 -47.59 -17.97
CA GLN A 28 -75.21 -49.04 -18.02
C GLN A 28 -75.58 -49.61 -16.64
N LYS A 29 -74.90 -49.19 -15.56
CA LYS A 29 -75.26 -49.61 -14.19
C LYS A 29 -76.63 -49.12 -13.77
N VAL A 30 -76.99 -47.89 -14.11
CA VAL A 30 -78.34 -47.36 -13.84
C VAL A 30 -79.39 -48.08 -14.70
N GLU A 31 -79.07 -48.51 -15.93
CA GLU A 31 -79.95 -49.34 -16.76
C GLU A 31 -80.09 -50.76 -16.21
N GLU A 32 -79.02 -51.37 -15.68
CA GLU A 32 -79.05 -52.66 -14.96
C GLU A 32 -79.85 -52.56 -13.65
N GLU A 33 -79.64 -51.52 -12.85
CA GLU A 33 -80.40 -51.24 -11.62
C GLU A 33 -81.89 -50.96 -11.92
N LEU A 34 -82.20 -50.25 -13.02
CA LEU A 34 -83.56 -49.95 -13.44
C LEU A 34 -84.25 -51.18 -14.08
N ALA A 35 -83.50 -52.06 -14.75
CA ALA A 35 -83.99 -53.37 -15.19
C ALA A 35 -84.27 -54.30 -14.00
N ALA A 36 -83.39 -54.31 -12.99
CA ALA A 36 -83.59 -55.05 -11.74
C ALA A 36 -84.80 -54.52 -10.95
N ALA A 37 -84.99 -53.19 -10.88
CA ALA A 37 -86.17 -52.58 -10.27
C ALA A 37 -87.46 -52.96 -11.00
N LYS A 38 -87.47 -52.92 -12.34
CA LYS A 38 -88.61 -53.37 -13.16
C LYS A 38 -88.90 -54.86 -13.04
N ALA A 39 -87.89 -55.69 -12.77
CA ALA A 39 -88.08 -57.11 -12.46
C ALA A 39 -88.64 -57.33 -11.04
N GLY A 40 -88.41 -56.40 -10.11
CA GLY A 40 -88.95 -56.45 -8.74
C GLY A 40 -90.37 -55.91 -8.58
N GLU A 41 -90.86 -55.07 -9.50
CA GLU A 41 -92.16 -54.38 -9.35
C GLU A 41 -93.29 -55.07 -10.14
N SER A 42 -93.60 -56.33 -9.82
CA SER A 42 -94.88 -56.94 -10.21
C SER A 42 -95.42 -57.96 -9.20
N THR A 43 -96.75 -57.91 -8.99
CA THR A 43 -97.60 -58.86 -8.24
C THR A 43 -97.49 -58.95 -6.70
N ALA A 44 -98.28 -58.12 -6.01
CA ALA A 44 -98.90 -58.46 -4.72
C ALA A 44 -100.21 -57.66 -4.54
N THR A 45 -101.39 -58.25 -4.73
CA THR A 45 -102.32 -58.79 -3.71
C THR A 45 -103.65 -59.13 -4.44
N LYS A 46 -104.61 -59.96 -4.02
CA LYS A 46 -105.08 -60.63 -2.76
C LYS A 46 -106.12 -61.72 -3.20
N PRO A 47 -106.85 -62.49 -2.35
CA PRO A 47 -106.55 -63.19 -1.08
C PRO A 47 -106.94 -64.71 -1.09
N GLU A 48 -106.81 -65.42 0.05
CA GLU A 48 -107.65 -66.58 0.52
C GLU A 48 -107.60 -67.94 -0.26
N GLU A 49 -107.72 -69.15 0.34
CA GLU A 49 -107.75 -69.59 1.76
C GLU A 49 -107.40 -71.10 1.99
N THR A 50 -106.87 -71.43 3.19
CA THR A 50 -106.86 -72.76 3.89
C THR A 50 -105.93 -73.95 3.53
N LYS A 51 -105.43 -74.58 4.62
CA LYS A 51 -105.11 -76.02 4.87
C LYS A 51 -103.81 -76.68 4.33
N SER A 52 -102.78 -76.63 5.19
CA SER A 52 -102.00 -77.75 5.80
C SER A 52 -102.30 -79.22 5.37
N PRO A 53 -101.33 -80.19 5.42
CA PRO A 53 -100.31 -80.27 6.51
C PRO A 53 -98.92 -80.92 6.20
N ARG A 54 -98.07 -80.99 7.25
CA ARG A 54 -96.93 -81.93 7.49
C ARG A 54 -95.62 -81.77 6.67
N GLU A 55 -94.42 -82.09 7.17
CA GLU A 55 -93.87 -82.32 8.54
C GLU A 55 -92.31 -82.39 8.49
N SER A 56 -91.59 -82.07 9.59
CA SER A 56 -90.13 -82.31 9.83
C SER A 56 -89.09 -81.66 8.87
N THR A 57 -87.86 -81.27 9.24
CA THR A 57 -87.07 -81.14 10.50
C THR A 57 -85.98 -80.06 10.22
N ASP A 58 -85.60 -79.15 11.13
CA ASP A 58 -84.54 -79.27 12.17
C ASP A 58 -83.12 -79.51 11.55
N VAL A 59 -82.01 -78.83 11.88
CA VAL A 59 -81.59 -78.09 13.10
C VAL A 59 -80.70 -76.85 12.73
N ALA A 60 -80.51 -75.90 13.65
CA ALA A 60 -79.47 -74.85 13.60
C ALA A 60 -78.20 -75.29 14.42
N PRO A 61 -77.27 -74.42 14.91
CA PRO A 61 -76.83 -73.05 14.55
C PRO A 61 -75.28 -72.92 14.38
N ALA A 62 -74.73 -71.70 14.20
CA ALA A 62 -73.65 -71.10 15.06
C ALA A 62 -72.74 -70.03 14.39
N ASN A 63 -72.35 -69.03 15.19
CA ASN A 63 -71.09 -68.25 15.20
C ASN A 63 -70.56 -67.47 13.97
N VAL A 64 -70.99 -66.19 13.90
CA VAL A 64 -70.17 -64.95 14.06
C VAL A 64 -68.84 -65.09 14.86
N PRO A 65 -67.85 -64.14 14.84
CA PRO A 65 -67.95 -62.68 14.54
C PRO A 65 -66.73 -62.02 13.78
N VAL A 66 -66.70 -60.67 13.75
CA VAL A 66 -65.54 -59.74 13.56
C VAL A 66 -65.02 -59.54 12.10
N ALA A 67 -64.83 -58.32 11.55
CA ALA A 67 -65.26 -56.96 11.95
C ALA A 67 -65.16 -55.88 10.82
N GLU A 68 -66.09 -54.92 10.86
CA GLU A 68 -65.96 -53.45 10.68
C GLU A 68 -65.34 -52.71 9.46
N ARG A 69 -66.21 -51.88 8.83
CA ARG A 69 -66.01 -50.46 8.40
C ARG A 69 -65.05 -50.20 7.21
N VAL A 70 -65.01 -49.02 6.55
CA VAL A 70 -65.45 -47.63 6.85
C VAL A 70 -66.25 -47.01 5.66
N LYS A 71 -66.99 -45.92 5.91
CA LYS A 71 -67.87 -45.20 4.94
C LYS A 71 -67.15 -44.05 4.19
N SER A 72 -67.79 -43.59 3.10
CA SER A 72 -67.62 -42.27 2.50
C SER A 72 -68.25 -41.13 3.36
N PRO A 73 -67.93 -39.84 3.11
CA PRO A 73 -68.28 -38.73 4.01
C PRO A 73 -69.53 -37.94 3.57
N VAL A 74 -70.07 -37.10 4.48
CA VAL A 74 -70.49 -35.71 4.20
C VAL A 74 -70.78 -34.93 5.51
N MET A 75 -70.14 -33.76 5.63
CA MET A 75 -70.46 -32.53 6.38
C MET A 75 -70.93 -32.51 7.86
N SER A 76 -70.43 -31.44 8.53
CA SER A 76 -71.09 -30.59 9.54
C SER A 76 -70.87 -30.81 11.05
N VAL A 77 -70.20 -29.79 11.62
CA VAL A 77 -70.38 -29.16 12.94
C VAL A 77 -69.83 -29.87 14.19
N ILE A 78 -69.16 -29.05 15.01
CA ILE A 78 -68.59 -29.39 16.32
C ILE A 78 -69.69 -29.37 17.38
N GLY A 79 -69.75 -30.41 18.21
CA GLY A 79 -70.64 -30.48 19.37
C GLY A 79 -70.08 -31.47 20.39
N MET A 80 -69.33 -30.97 21.38
CA MET A 80 -68.64 -31.81 22.36
C MET A 80 -69.45 -32.03 23.64
N PHE A 81 -69.42 -33.28 24.10
CA PHE A 81 -69.58 -33.75 25.49
C PHE A 81 -70.87 -33.42 26.27
N SER A 82 -71.65 -34.47 26.51
CA SER A 82 -72.40 -34.67 27.76
C SER A 82 -71.57 -35.55 28.71
N PRO A 83 -71.79 -35.48 30.03
CA PRO A 83 -72.36 -36.68 30.65
C PRO A 83 -73.56 -36.43 31.60
N ARG A 84 -74.44 -37.43 31.64
CA ARG A 84 -75.55 -37.68 32.58
C ARG A 84 -75.06 -37.77 34.04
N PRO A 85 -75.88 -37.48 35.08
CA PRO A 85 -77.20 -38.09 35.39
C PRO A 85 -78.34 -37.07 35.61
N LYS A 86 -79.59 -37.42 35.99
CA LYS A 86 -80.55 -38.55 35.81
C LYS A 86 -81.74 -38.23 36.76
N GLN A 87 -82.94 -38.76 36.50
CA GLN A 87 -84.21 -38.56 37.27
C GLN A 87 -84.85 -37.19 36.96
N GLU A 88 -86.05 -37.14 36.36
CA GLU A 88 -87.42 -37.34 36.93
C GLU A 88 -87.92 -36.07 37.66
N SER A 89 -89.20 -35.65 37.57
CA SER A 89 -90.28 -35.91 36.60
C SER A 89 -91.43 -34.92 36.90
N PHE A 90 -92.42 -34.80 35.99
CA PHE A 90 -93.57 -33.87 36.03
C PHE A 90 -93.17 -32.37 35.90
N ASN A 91 -93.78 -31.59 34.99
CA ASN A 91 -95.17 -31.10 34.96
C ASN A 91 -95.55 -30.25 36.18
N GLU A 92 -95.66 -28.94 35.97
CA GLU A 92 -96.96 -28.27 36.07
C GLU A 92 -97.03 -27.08 35.10
N THR A 93 -98.24 -26.67 34.72
CA THR A 93 -98.52 -25.57 33.78
C THR A 93 -99.41 -24.55 34.45
N THR A 94 -99.05 -23.27 34.33
CA THR A 94 -99.96 -22.12 34.49
C THR A 94 -99.62 -21.12 33.39
N VAL A 95 -100.53 -20.78 32.46
CA VAL A 95 -101.76 -19.95 32.63
C VAL A 95 -101.36 -18.47 32.76
N GLU A 96 -101.81 -17.54 31.91
CA GLU A 96 -102.71 -17.62 30.74
C GLU A 96 -102.61 -16.36 29.88
N GLU A 97 -103.23 -16.35 28.69
CA GLU A 97 -104.33 -15.41 28.37
C GLU A 97 -105.03 -15.81 27.06
N LYS A 98 -106.25 -16.37 27.17
CA LYS A 98 -107.43 -16.20 26.27
C LYS A 98 -107.28 -16.67 24.78
N GLU A 99 -108.32 -17.14 24.10
CA GLU A 99 -109.74 -16.76 24.11
C GLU A 99 -110.73 -17.95 23.92
N GLU A 100 -111.95 -17.73 24.42
CA GLU A 100 -113.26 -18.30 24.02
C GLU A 100 -113.68 -19.77 24.27
N ALA A 101 -114.79 -19.87 25.03
CA ALA A 101 -115.96 -20.75 24.86
C ALA A 101 -115.92 -22.24 25.31
N GLU A 102 -116.43 -22.49 26.52
CA GLU A 102 -117.22 -23.70 26.84
C GLU A 102 -118.54 -23.33 27.56
N ASP A 103 -119.64 -23.97 27.14
CA ASP A 103 -120.93 -24.06 27.87
C ASP A 103 -120.80 -25.24 28.87
N LEU A 104 -120.94 -25.07 30.19
CA LEU A 104 -122.20 -24.95 30.96
C LEU A 104 -122.65 -26.28 31.61
N PHE A 105 -122.40 -26.42 32.93
CA PHE A 105 -122.82 -27.50 33.87
C PHE A 105 -122.22 -28.91 33.64
N SER A 106 -121.57 -29.61 34.58
CA SER A 106 -121.97 -29.86 35.99
C SER A 106 -120.97 -30.79 36.71
N TYR A 107 -120.63 -30.54 37.99
CA TYR A 107 -121.01 -31.38 39.15
C TYR A 107 -120.50 -30.82 40.51
N ASP A 108 -121.15 -31.25 41.58
CA ASP A 108 -121.13 -30.83 43.00
C ASP A 108 -119.83 -30.28 43.66
N ASP A 109 -120.02 -29.21 44.45
CA ASP A 109 -119.16 -28.79 45.56
C ASP A 109 -119.58 -29.50 46.88
N GLU A 110 -118.69 -30.26 47.53
CA GLU A 110 -118.78 -30.54 48.99
C GLU A 110 -117.40 -30.48 49.67
N GLU A 111 -117.18 -29.36 50.39
CA GLU A 111 -116.26 -29.10 51.51
C GLU A 111 -114.83 -29.72 51.54
N ILE A 112 -113.80 -28.86 51.36
CA ILE A 112 -112.43 -29.06 51.88
C ILE A 112 -112.13 -27.99 52.95
N PRO A 113 -111.49 -28.31 54.10
CA PRO A 113 -111.25 -27.34 55.18
C PRO A 113 -110.23 -26.25 54.85
N LYS A 114 -110.57 -25.00 55.21
CA LYS A 114 -109.83 -23.76 54.88
C LYS A 114 -108.43 -23.64 55.46
N ASP A 115 -108.11 -24.38 56.53
CA ASP A 115 -106.78 -24.33 57.15
C ASP A 115 -105.69 -24.83 56.19
N ASN A 116 -106.03 -25.75 55.28
CA ASN A 116 -105.10 -26.24 54.25
C ASN A 116 -104.79 -25.16 53.19
N GLU A 117 -105.74 -24.28 52.86
CA GLU A 117 -105.54 -23.23 51.84
C GLU A 117 -104.42 -22.26 52.26
N ALA A 118 -104.35 -21.94 53.56
CA ALA A 118 -103.32 -21.06 54.13
C ALA A 118 -101.93 -21.72 54.14
N GLU A 119 -101.83 -23.01 54.47
CA GLU A 119 -100.54 -23.72 54.43
C GLU A 119 -100.04 -23.94 53.00
N ILE A 120 -100.95 -24.24 52.05
CA ILE A 120 -100.64 -24.32 50.62
C ILE A 120 -100.16 -22.95 50.09
N ALA A 121 -100.82 -21.85 50.45
CA ALA A 121 -100.39 -20.51 50.05
C ALA A 121 -98.98 -20.17 50.58
N ALA A 122 -98.71 -20.40 51.87
CA ALA A 122 -97.39 -20.17 52.46
C ALA A 122 -96.29 -21.07 51.83
N LYS A 123 -96.62 -22.32 51.49
CA LYS A 123 -95.70 -23.22 50.77
C LYS A 123 -95.46 -22.77 49.32
N ASN A 124 -96.46 -22.21 48.64
CA ASN A 124 -96.29 -21.65 47.31
C ASN A 124 -95.42 -20.38 47.32
N GLU A 125 -95.55 -19.51 48.32
CA GLU A 125 -94.64 -18.37 48.52
C GLU A 125 -93.20 -18.83 48.79
N GLU A 126 -93.00 -19.84 49.64
CA GLU A 126 -91.67 -20.43 49.90
C GLU A 126 -91.08 -21.07 48.62
N ILE A 127 -91.90 -21.75 47.82
CA ILE A 127 -91.50 -22.32 46.52
C ILE A 127 -91.16 -21.23 45.50
N GLU A 128 -91.90 -20.11 45.46
CA GLU A 128 -91.55 -18.97 44.62
C GLU A 128 -90.24 -18.29 45.05
N GLN A 129 -90.02 -18.12 46.36
CA GLN A 129 -88.78 -17.59 46.92
C GLN A 129 -87.60 -18.49 46.52
N LEU A 130 -87.72 -19.80 46.75
CA LEU A 130 -86.69 -20.78 46.39
C LEU A 130 -86.47 -20.87 44.87
N ARG A 131 -87.50 -20.67 44.02
CA ARG A 131 -87.34 -20.59 42.56
C ARG A 131 -86.49 -19.36 42.16
N LYS A 132 -86.78 -18.19 42.75
CA LYS A 132 -86.02 -16.94 42.51
C LYS A 132 -84.56 -17.06 42.99
N ASP A 133 -84.34 -17.68 44.14
CA ASP A 133 -82.99 -17.94 44.67
C ASP A 133 -82.24 -18.98 43.81
N VAL A 134 -82.91 -20.04 43.34
CA VAL A 134 -82.34 -21.03 42.41
C VAL A 134 -82.00 -20.41 41.05
N ASP A 135 -82.81 -19.53 40.51
CA ASP A 135 -82.58 -18.91 39.20
C ASP A 135 -81.49 -17.81 39.26
N SER A 136 -81.43 -17.03 40.34
CA SER A 136 -80.29 -16.12 40.58
C SER A 136 -78.97 -16.89 40.78
N LEU A 137 -78.97 -17.99 41.55
CA LEU A 137 -77.79 -18.85 41.69
C LEU A 137 -77.37 -19.52 40.37
N LYS A 138 -78.32 -19.89 39.48
CA LYS A 138 -78.00 -20.34 38.12
C LYS A 138 -77.30 -19.24 37.31
N GLN A 139 -77.78 -17.99 37.40
CA GLN A 139 -77.20 -16.84 36.69
C GLN A 139 -75.82 -16.47 37.23
N GLU A 140 -75.62 -16.48 38.55
CA GLU A 140 -74.29 -16.30 39.15
C GLU A 140 -73.34 -17.43 38.73
N LEU A 141 -73.82 -18.68 38.66
CA LEU A 141 -73.04 -19.84 38.25
C LEU A 141 -72.72 -19.86 36.74
N SER A 142 -73.57 -19.31 35.87
CA SER A 142 -73.22 -19.12 34.45
C SER A 142 -72.19 -18.01 34.29
N VAL A 143 -72.38 -16.87 34.96
CA VAL A 143 -71.42 -15.76 34.95
C VAL A 143 -70.07 -16.17 35.58
N ALA A 144 -70.06 -17.05 36.59
CA ALA A 144 -68.85 -17.61 37.17
C ALA A 144 -68.11 -18.54 36.20
N LYS A 145 -68.85 -19.36 35.42
CA LYS A 145 -68.27 -20.21 34.36
C LYS A 145 -67.70 -19.40 33.20
N GLU A 146 -68.43 -18.40 32.72
CA GLU A 146 -67.94 -17.48 31.67
C GLU A 146 -66.66 -16.76 32.12
N LYS A 147 -66.61 -16.35 33.40
CA LYS A 147 -65.40 -15.79 34.00
C LYS A 147 -64.27 -16.81 34.08
N SER A 148 -64.53 -18.05 34.51
CA SER A 148 -63.47 -19.08 34.59
C SER A 148 -62.93 -19.43 33.20
N THR A 149 -63.78 -19.64 32.19
CA THR A 149 -63.32 -19.92 30.82
C THR A 149 -62.58 -18.74 30.21
N SER A 150 -63.01 -17.49 30.46
CA SER A 150 -62.28 -16.30 30.00
C SER A 150 -60.91 -16.16 30.68
N LEU A 151 -60.79 -16.61 31.94
CA LEU A 151 -59.54 -16.60 32.70
C LEU A 151 -58.61 -17.73 32.23
N GLU A 152 -59.15 -18.93 32.00
CA GLU A 152 -58.45 -20.07 31.39
C GLU A 152 -57.89 -19.69 30.01
N GLU A 153 -58.72 -19.12 29.12
CA GLU A 153 -58.27 -18.57 27.84
C GLU A 153 -57.18 -17.50 28.00
N SER A 154 -57.26 -16.64 29.02
CA SER A 154 -56.24 -15.61 29.28
C SER A 154 -54.92 -16.21 29.78
N LEU A 155 -54.98 -17.31 30.55
CA LEU A 155 -53.82 -18.04 31.01
C LEU A 155 -53.17 -18.83 29.87
N GLU A 156 -53.94 -19.49 29.00
CA GLU A 156 -53.42 -20.18 27.82
C GLU A 156 -52.74 -19.20 26.83
N LYS A 157 -53.31 -18.00 26.65
CA LYS A 157 -52.67 -16.94 25.85
C LYS A 157 -51.38 -16.45 26.53
N ALA A 158 -51.42 -16.19 27.84
CA ALA A 158 -50.24 -15.74 28.58
C ALA A 158 -49.10 -16.80 28.64
N THR A 159 -49.41 -18.10 28.74
CA THR A 159 -48.40 -19.16 28.72
C THR A 159 -47.83 -19.35 27.32
N THR A 160 -48.67 -19.38 26.28
CA THR A 160 -48.19 -19.52 24.90
C THR A 160 -47.39 -18.29 24.43
N GLU A 161 -47.72 -17.07 24.86
CA GLU A 161 -46.90 -15.88 24.65
C GLU A 161 -45.57 -15.94 25.42
N LEU A 162 -45.58 -16.46 26.65
CA LEU A 162 -44.36 -16.62 27.46
C LEU A 162 -43.40 -17.67 26.89
N ASP A 163 -43.93 -18.80 26.40
CA ASP A 163 -43.13 -19.83 25.73
C ASP A 163 -42.61 -19.34 24.37
N GLN A 164 -43.41 -18.59 23.59
CA GLN A 164 -42.91 -17.91 22.37
C GLN A 164 -41.81 -16.88 22.69
N SER A 165 -41.96 -16.10 23.78
CA SER A 165 -40.92 -15.18 24.24
C SER A 165 -39.66 -15.92 24.73
N ARG A 166 -39.81 -17.14 25.25
CA ARG A 166 -38.70 -17.98 25.68
C ARG A 166 -37.95 -18.57 24.48
N ASP A 167 -38.65 -19.12 23.51
CA ASP A 167 -38.05 -19.73 22.32
C ASP A 167 -37.38 -18.68 21.42
N THR A 168 -37.98 -17.50 21.27
CA THR A 168 -37.32 -16.37 20.58
C THR A 168 -36.08 -15.88 21.35
N SER A 169 -36.11 -15.84 22.68
CA SER A 169 -34.93 -15.55 23.50
C SER A 169 -33.83 -16.60 23.33
N LEU A 170 -34.17 -17.90 23.38
CA LEU A 170 -33.22 -19.01 23.18
C LEU A 170 -32.61 -18.98 21.77
N SER A 171 -33.43 -18.80 20.73
CA SER A 171 -32.94 -18.65 19.36
C SER A 171 -32.00 -17.43 19.21
N SER A 172 -32.32 -16.30 19.85
CA SER A 172 -31.42 -15.14 19.86
C SER A 172 -30.09 -15.43 20.57
N GLN A 173 -30.11 -16.21 21.65
CA GLN A 173 -28.93 -16.65 22.39
C GLN A 173 -28.06 -17.61 21.55
N GLU A 174 -28.67 -18.56 20.85
CA GLU A 174 -27.96 -19.44 19.91
C GLU A 174 -27.34 -18.67 18.74
N VAL A 175 -28.04 -17.67 18.19
CA VAL A 175 -27.49 -16.80 17.14
C VAL A 175 -26.30 -15.99 17.66
N LEU A 176 -26.38 -15.44 18.87
CA LEU A 176 -25.26 -14.74 19.52
C LEU A 176 -24.07 -15.68 19.81
N GLN A 177 -24.34 -16.90 20.30
CA GLN A 177 -23.30 -17.89 20.56
C GLN A 177 -22.58 -18.31 19.26
N ASN A 178 -23.34 -18.57 18.19
CA ASN A 178 -22.77 -18.87 16.87
C ASN A 178 -21.94 -17.69 16.32
N GLN A 179 -22.34 -16.44 16.56
CA GLN A 179 -21.55 -15.26 16.19
C GLN A 179 -20.28 -15.13 17.02
N LEU A 180 -20.31 -15.42 18.33
CA LEU A 180 -19.13 -15.46 19.19
C LEU A 180 -18.15 -16.55 18.74
N ASP A 181 -18.64 -17.76 18.46
CA ASP A 181 -17.78 -18.86 17.99
C ASP A 181 -17.21 -18.62 16.59
N ALA A 182 -17.97 -17.96 15.70
CA ALA A 182 -17.45 -17.47 14.42
C ALA A 182 -16.35 -16.42 14.61
N ARG A 183 -16.54 -15.45 15.52
CA ARG A 183 -15.55 -14.41 15.86
C ARG A 183 -14.32 -14.99 16.54
N ASN A 184 -14.45 -15.96 17.43
CA ASN A 184 -13.33 -16.66 18.05
C ASN A 184 -12.49 -17.42 17.00
N LYS A 185 -13.15 -18.09 16.05
CA LYS A 185 -12.48 -18.75 14.91
C LYS A 185 -11.82 -17.75 13.95
N GLU A 186 -12.38 -16.55 13.79
CA GLU A 186 -11.78 -15.44 13.02
C GLU A 186 -10.55 -14.86 13.73
N ILE A 187 -10.65 -14.57 15.04
CA ILE A 187 -9.55 -14.09 15.89
C ILE A 187 -8.39 -15.10 15.92
N SER A 188 -8.67 -16.40 16.06
CA SER A 188 -7.64 -17.45 16.03
C SER A 188 -6.84 -17.42 14.71
N LYS A 189 -7.53 -17.34 13.58
CA LYS A 189 -6.90 -17.27 12.24
C LYS A 189 -6.15 -15.96 11.99
N LEU A 190 -6.59 -14.86 12.60
CA LEU A 190 -5.87 -13.58 12.56
C LEU A 190 -4.63 -13.62 13.46
N THR A 191 -4.68 -14.33 14.59
CA THR A 191 -3.54 -14.53 15.50
C THR A 191 -2.47 -15.41 14.83
N GLU A 192 -2.84 -16.54 14.22
CA GLU A 192 -1.90 -17.37 13.43
C GLU A 192 -1.23 -16.57 12.30
N LYS A 193 -2.00 -15.74 11.59
CA LYS A 193 -1.47 -14.85 10.54
C LYS A 193 -0.54 -13.76 11.08
N LEU A 194 -0.85 -13.21 12.25
CA LEU A 194 -0.02 -12.22 12.93
C LEU A 194 1.29 -12.84 13.42
N GLU A 195 1.24 -14.01 14.04
CA GLU A 195 2.43 -14.75 14.46
C GLU A 195 3.30 -15.14 13.25
N SER A 196 2.68 -15.68 12.19
CA SER A 196 3.34 -15.96 10.91
C SER A 196 4.01 -14.72 10.30
N SER A 197 3.38 -13.54 10.35
CA SER A 197 3.94 -12.31 9.79
C SER A 197 5.06 -11.74 10.67
N GLN A 198 4.91 -11.81 12.00
CA GLN A 198 5.99 -11.47 12.95
C GLN A 198 7.21 -12.37 12.75
N ASP A 199 7.00 -13.66 12.51
CA ASP A 199 8.09 -14.60 12.25
C ASP A 199 8.76 -14.41 10.88
N GLN A 200 8.02 -13.92 9.88
CA GLN A 200 8.59 -13.45 8.62
C GLN A 200 9.40 -12.15 8.82
N LEU A 201 8.89 -11.20 9.61
CA LEU A 201 9.61 -9.97 9.96
C LEU A 201 10.92 -10.26 10.69
N LYS A 202 10.91 -11.08 11.76
CA LYS A 202 12.14 -11.53 12.46
C LYS A 202 13.16 -12.16 11.50
N LYS A 203 12.70 -12.94 10.50
CA LYS A 203 13.57 -13.57 9.49
C LYS A 203 14.12 -12.56 8.48
N LEU A 204 13.39 -11.50 8.16
CA LEU A 204 13.86 -10.40 7.31
C LEU A 204 14.81 -9.46 8.08
N GLU A 205 14.51 -9.14 9.33
CA GLU A 205 15.40 -8.41 10.24
C GLU A 205 16.72 -9.14 10.43
N ALA A 206 16.69 -10.45 10.70
CA ALA A 206 17.89 -11.27 10.81
C ALA A 206 18.77 -11.17 9.55
N LYS A 207 18.19 -11.37 8.36
CA LYS A 207 18.88 -11.20 7.07
C LYS A 207 19.44 -9.80 6.89
N LEU A 208 18.66 -8.76 7.17
CA LEU A 208 19.11 -7.37 7.06
C LEU A 208 20.29 -7.08 8.02
N THR A 209 20.31 -7.66 9.23
CA THR A 209 21.47 -7.54 10.14
C THR A 209 22.68 -8.37 9.70
N GLU A 210 22.51 -9.37 8.83
CA GLU A 210 23.61 -10.15 8.25
C GLU A 210 24.18 -9.46 7.01
N GLU A 211 23.31 -8.97 6.12
CA GLU A 211 23.65 -8.18 4.94
C GLU A 211 24.34 -6.87 5.34
N THR A 212 23.82 -6.12 6.31
CA THR A 212 24.48 -4.88 6.80
C THR A 212 25.85 -5.16 7.42
N LYS A 213 26.04 -6.28 8.13
CA LYS A 213 27.38 -6.72 8.59
C LYS A 213 28.30 -7.01 7.40
N ALA A 214 27.83 -7.76 6.41
CA ALA A 214 28.61 -8.08 5.20
C ALA A 214 28.96 -6.82 4.38
N HIS A 215 28.04 -5.86 4.26
CA HIS A 215 28.30 -4.56 3.64
C HIS A 215 29.27 -3.71 4.46
N SER A 216 29.20 -3.72 5.79
CA SER A 216 30.16 -3.02 6.65
C SER A 216 31.58 -3.60 6.57
N ALA A 217 31.71 -4.92 6.35
CA ALA A 217 32.99 -5.57 6.08
C ALA A 217 33.54 -5.15 4.72
N LYS A 218 32.73 -5.26 3.65
CA LYS A 218 33.10 -4.81 2.29
C LYS A 218 33.50 -3.33 2.24
N LEU A 219 32.83 -2.46 2.99
CA LEU A 219 33.19 -1.04 3.10
C LEU A 219 34.58 -0.87 3.73
N LYS A 220 34.90 -1.59 4.81
CA LYS A 220 36.23 -1.55 5.45
C LYS A 220 37.33 -2.11 4.54
N ASP A 221 37.04 -3.15 3.76
CA ASP A 221 37.99 -3.70 2.77
C ASP A 221 38.23 -2.72 1.61
N LEU A 222 37.19 -2.02 1.15
CA LEU A 222 37.30 -0.96 0.13
C LEU A 222 38.04 0.28 0.67
N GLU A 223 37.75 0.72 1.89
CA GLU A 223 38.45 1.81 2.58
C GLU A 223 39.94 1.48 2.78
N ALA A 224 40.24 0.25 3.21
CA ALA A 224 41.61 -0.25 3.31
C ALA A 224 42.30 -0.49 1.95
N SER A 225 41.54 -0.55 0.85
CA SER A 225 42.07 -0.58 -0.51
C SER A 225 42.36 0.83 -1.03
N LEU A 226 41.44 1.78 -0.79
CA LEU A 226 41.59 3.20 -1.11
C LEU A 226 42.81 3.77 -0.39
N ALA A 227 42.94 3.57 0.93
CA ALA A 227 44.09 4.01 1.71
C ALA A 227 45.43 3.34 1.32
N LYS A 228 45.43 2.25 0.54
CA LYS A 228 46.63 1.71 -0.12
C LYS A 228 46.89 2.37 -1.47
N SER A 229 45.83 2.68 -2.22
CA SER A 229 45.90 3.43 -3.47
C SER A 229 46.43 4.85 -3.25
N ASP A 230 45.93 5.56 -2.23
CA ASP A 230 46.33 6.93 -1.91
C ASP A 230 47.79 7.01 -1.47
N LYS A 231 48.23 6.05 -0.65
CA LYS A 231 49.65 5.88 -0.29
C LYS A 231 50.51 5.65 -1.53
N ARG A 232 50.10 4.73 -2.42
CA ARG A 232 50.78 4.49 -3.69
C ARG A 232 50.79 5.72 -4.61
N GLY A 233 49.75 6.55 -4.56
CA GLY A 233 49.73 7.87 -5.21
C GLY A 233 50.85 8.75 -4.67
N SER A 234 50.90 8.98 -3.35
CA SER A 234 51.96 9.79 -2.72
C SER A 234 53.38 9.22 -2.91
N GLU A 235 53.55 7.90 -2.98
CA GLU A 235 54.81 7.24 -3.34
C GLU A 235 55.21 7.48 -4.80
N LEU A 236 54.24 7.55 -5.73
CA LEU A 236 54.49 7.88 -7.13
C LEU A 236 54.75 9.39 -7.32
N ASP A 237 54.06 10.26 -6.60
CA ASP A 237 54.28 11.71 -6.63
C ASP A 237 55.67 12.08 -6.09
N THR A 238 56.11 11.44 -5.00
CA THR A 238 57.47 11.61 -4.49
C THR A 238 58.52 11.02 -5.43
N GLN A 239 58.24 9.90 -6.12
CA GLN A 239 59.10 9.39 -7.18
C GLN A 239 59.17 10.32 -8.40
N LEU A 240 58.07 10.96 -8.80
CA LEU A 240 58.04 11.96 -9.87
C LEU A 240 58.81 13.23 -9.48
N ALA A 241 58.65 13.72 -8.24
CA ALA A 241 59.43 14.81 -7.68
C ALA A 241 60.94 14.49 -7.74
N ASN A 242 61.34 13.33 -7.22
CA ASN A 242 62.73 12.85 -7.24
C ASN A 242 63.27 12.66 -8.68
N ALA A 243 62.46 12.17 -9.61
CA ALA A 243 62.84 12.05 -11.03
C ALA A 243 62.99 13.43 -11.70
N SER A 244 62.14 14.41 -11.37
CA SER A 244 62.23 15.77 -11.88
C SER A 244 63.47 16.51 -11.36
N THR A 245 63.79 16.37 -10.07
CA THR A 245 64.99 16.95 -9.46
C THR A 245 66.24 16.29 -10.03
N ALA A 246 66.26 14.95 -10.15
CA ALA A 246 67.34 14.23 -10.81
C ALA A 246 67.55 14.70 -12.26
N LYS A 247 66.47 14.83 -13.04
CA LYS A 247 66.52 15.39 -14.41
C LYS A 247 67.07 16.82 -14.44
N SER A 248 66.76 17.64 -13.45
CA SER A 248 67.32 19.01 -13.34
C SER A 248 68.82 19.00 -13.01
N VAL A 249 69.27 18.08 -12.15
CA VAL A 249 70.70 17.90 -11.79
C VAL A 249 71.48 17.35 -12.97
N SER A 250 70.97 16.31 -13.64
CA SER A 250 71.56 15.79 -14.88
C SER A 250 71.63 16.85 -15.98
N LYS A 251 70.60 17.71 -16.11
CA LYS A 251 70.66 18.83 -17.07
C LYS A 251 71.78 19.80 -16.70
N LYS A 252 71.85 20.28 -15.45
CA LYS A 252 72.94 21.16 -14.99
C LYS A 252 74.31 20.54 -15.23
N LEU A 253 74.49 19.27 -14.91
CA LEU A 253 75.74 18.54 -15.15
C LEU A 253 76.07 18.44 -16.64
N ILE A 254 75.08 18.25 -17.52
CA ILE A 254 75.27 18.27 -18.98
C ILE A 254 75.63 19.68 -19.47
N ASP A 255 75.01 20.72 -18.93
CA ASP A 255 75.30 22.12 -19.28
C ASP A 255 76.73 22.50 -18.80
N ASP A 256 77.11 22.15 -17.57
CA ASP A 256 78.47 22.34 -17.01
C ASP A 256 79.53 21.53 -17.78
N LEU A 257 79.25 20.26 -18.12
CA LEU A 257 80.14 19.46 -18.95
C LEU A 257 80.26 20.02 -20.37
N ASN A 258 79.20 20.60 -20.95
CA ASN A 258 79.29 21.29 -22.23
C ASN A 258 80.13 22.57 -22.13
N VAL A 259 80.04 23.33 -21.04
CA VAL A 259 80.93 24.47 -20.76
C VAL A 259 82.38 23.98 -20.65
N GLN A 260 82.67 22.95 -19.86
CA GLN A 260 84.00 22.36 -19.73
C GLN A 260 84.54 21.84 -21.07
N ILE A 261 83.72 21.14 -21.86
CA ILE A 261 84.07 20.66 -23.20
C ILE A 261 84.36 21.83 -24.15
N ASN A 262 83.64 22.94 -24.05
CA ASN A 262 83.89 24.12 -24.90
C ASN A 262 85.13 24.89 -24.45
N THR A 263 85.39 24.99 -23.14
CA THR A 263 86.66 25.51 -22.59
C THR A 263 87.84 24.63 -23.03
N LEU A 264 87.76 23.31 -22.86
CA LEU A 264 88.78 22.36 -23.31
C LEU A 264 88.95 22.34 -24.83
N LYS A 265 87.90 22.60 -25.62
CA LYS A 265 88.03 22.83 -27.08
C LYS A 265 88.76 24.13 -27.39
N LYS A 266 88.45 25.22 -26.68
CA LYS A 266 89.12 26.52 -26.83
C LYS A 266 90.60 26.42 -26.44
N GLU A 267 90.89 25.84 -25.28
CA GLU A 267 92.24 25.50 -24.84
C GLU A 267 92.93 24.56 -25.82
N LYS A 268 92.25 23.55 -26.37
CA LYS A 268 92.80 22.70 -27.43
C LYS A 268 93.10 23.47 -28.72
N THR A 269 92.29 24.45 -29.12
CA THR A 269 92.59 25.29 -30.29
C THR A 269 93.71 26.29 -30.01
N GLU A 270 93.82 26.81 -28.78
CA GLU A 270 94.94 27.67 -28.37
C GLU A 270 96.24 26.89 -28.19
N SER A 271 96.18 25.66 -27.69
CA SER A 271 97.33 24.76 -27.58
C SER A 271 97.68 24.16 -28.94
N GLN A 272 96.72 23.91 -29.84
CA GLN A 272 97.01 23.57 -31.23
C GLN A 272 97.68 24.75 -31.94
N GLY A 273 97.17 25.97 -31.78
CA GLY A 273 97.83 27.16 -32.32
C GLY A 273 99.24 27.36 -31.77
N LYS A 274 99.44 27.15 -30.46
CA LYS A 274 100.78 27.12 -29.84
C LYS A 274 101.63 25.94 -30.32
N ILE A 275 101.05 24.78 -30.61
CA ILE A 275 101.75 23.63 -31.22
C ILE A 275 102.10 23.92 -32.67
N ASP A 276 101.30 24.64 -33.44
CA ASP A 276 101.61 25.01 -34.82
C ASP A 276 102.70 26.09 -34.85
N GLU A 277 102.63 27.08 -33.95
CA GLU A 277 103.67 28.08 -33.69
C GLU A 277 104.98 27.42 -33.21
N LEU A 278 104.91 26.48 -32.27
CA LEU A 278 106.07 25.72 -31.77
C LEU A 278 106.57 24.68 -32.77
N THR A 279 105.74 24.09 -33.63
CA THR A 279 106.16 23.16 -34.71
C THR A 279 106.87 23.93 -35.82
N LYS A 280 106.48 25.17 -36.06
CA LYS A 280 107.20 26.11 -36.92
C LYS A 280 108.56 26.52 -36.32
N GLN A 281 108.74 26.40 -35.00
CA GLN A 281 110.01 26.61 -34.29
C GLN A 281 110.82 25.29 -34.13
N LEU A 282 110.16 24.13 -34.01
CA LEU A 282 110.73 22.77 -33.95
C LEU A 282 110.94 22.13 -35.34
N SER A 283 110.70 22.86 -36.43
CA SER A 283 111.09 22.39 -37.77
C SER A 283 112.62 22.32 -37.96
N ALA A 284 113.39 22.75 -36.96
CA ALA A 284 114.77 22.32 -36.74
C ALA A 284 114.83 21.20 -35.68
N GLN A 285 115.59 20.13 -35.99
CA GLN A 285 116.04 19.05 -35.07
C GLN A 285 115.15 17.79 -34.88
N THR A 286 114.96 17.05 -35.98
CA THR A 286 115.24 15.59 -36.12
C THR A 286 114.56 14.51 -35.22
N LEU A 287 113.74 13.67 -35.89
CA LEU A 287 113.78 12.17 -35.94
C LEU A 287 113.65 11.29 -34.66
N ALA A 288 112.60 10.44 -34.59
CA ALA A 288 112.68 8.95 -34.76
C ALA A 288 111.67 8.07 -33.97
N VAL A 289 110.85 7.25 -34.67
CA VAL A 289 110.37 5.86 -34.32
C VAL A 289 109.43 5.65 -33.08
N LYS A 290 108.53 4.66 -32.96
CA LYS A 290 107.51 3.95 -33.80
C LYS A 290 106.72 2.93 -32.92
N ALA A 291 105.42 2.65 -33.20
CA ALA A 291 104.64 1.43 -32.80
C ALA A 291 104.28 1.23 -31.29
N GLU A 292 103.25 0.46 -30.84
CA GLU A 292 101.90 0.07 -31.36
C GLU A 292 101.00 -0.48 -30.17
N PRO A 293 99.89 -1.27 -30.26
CA PRO A 293 98.72 -1.10 -29.33
C PRO A 293 98.19 -2.37 -28.58
N THR A 294 96.90 -2.36 -28.16
CA THR A 294 96.04 -3.45 -27.56
C THR A 294 96.20 -3.71 -26.04
N THR A 295 95.30 -4.31 -25.23
CA THR A 295 93.95 -4.97 -25.31
C THR A 295 93.02 -4.41 -24.17
N ALA A 296 91.72 -4.68 -23.91
CA ALA A 296 90.68 -5.72 -24.18
C ALA A 296 90.75 -7.04 -23.35
N PRO A 297 89.64 -7.79 -23.05
CA PRO A 297 88.20 -7.56 -23.27
C PRO A 297 87.45 -7.14 -21.95
N SER A 298 86.44 -7.74 -21.26
CA SER A 298 85.64 -8.99 -21.31
C SER A 298 84.16 -8.85 -20.80
N SER A 299 83.59 -9.78 -19.99
CA SER A 299 82.17 -10.21 -20.16
C SER A 299 81.48 -10.97 -18.97
N PRO A 300 80.14 -11.24 -19.00
CA PRO A 300 79.32 -11.76 -17.87
C PRO A 300 78.66 -13.16 -18.09
N ALA A 301 77.98 -13.75 -17.07
CA ALA A 301 76.75 -14.58 -17.24
C ALA A 301 76.00 -15.08 -15.96
N LEU A 302 74.67 -15.17 -16.12
CA LEU A 302 73.54 -15.88 -15.45
C LEU A 302 73.76 -17.25 -14.74
N THR A 303 72.91 -17.61 -13.76
CA THR A 303 71.87 -18.71 -13.80
C THR A 303 71.21 -19.03 -12.42
N GLN A 304 70.22 -19.96 -12.37
CA GLN A 304 69.40 -20.36 -11.21
C GLN A 304 69.44 -21.89 -10.95
N GLY A 305 69.03 -22.38 -9.76
CA GLY A 305 68.37 -23.71 -9.62
C GLY A 305 68.58 -24.53 -8.33
N ALA A 306 67.56 -25.33 -7.97
CA ALA A 306 67.47 -26.39 -6.91
C ALA A 306 67.58 -25.92 -5.41
N ILE A 307 66.81 -26.37 -4.40
CA ILE A 307 66.14 -27.66 -4.02
C ILE A 307 67.16 -28.72 -3.52
N GLY A 308 67.03 -29.45 -2.40
CA GLY A 308 66.02 -29.57 -1.30
C GLY A 308 65.92 -31.04 -0.81
N GLY A 309 65.60 -31.45 0.43
CA GLY A 309 65.24 -30.79 1.70
C GLY A 309 64.91 -31.81 2.82
N ALA A 310 64.32 -31.39 3.97
CA ALA A 310 63.94 -32.20 5.18
C ALA A 310 65.13 -32.72 6.04
N THR A 311 65.01 -33.15 7.32
CA THR A 311 63.90 -33.53 8.26
C THR A 311 64.31 -33.10 9.72
N SER A 312 63.59 -33.19 10.85
CA SER A 312 62.18 -33.40 11.31
C SER A 312 62.11 -33.22 12.88
N ALA A 313 60.98 -33.54 13.54
CA ALA A 313 60.73 -33.65 15.01
C ALA A 313 60.94 -32.38 15.91
N ALA A 314 59.92 -31.75 16.52
CA ALA A 314 59.02 -32.16 17.63
C ALA A 314 59.67 -32.12 19.05
N SER A 315 59.04 -31.68 20.17
CA SER A 315 57.77 -30.95 20.44
C SER A 315 57.68 -30.52 21.94
N LYS A 316 56.67 -29.72 22.34
CA LYS A 316 56.24 -29.37 23.75
C LYS A 316 57.17 -28.44 24.57
N LYS A 317 56.79 -27.81 25.72
CA LYS A 317 55.52 -27.20 26.23
C LYS A 317 55.73 -26.51 27.61
N LYS A 318 55.25 -25.27 27.80
CA LYS A 318 54.97 -24.52 29.08
C LYS A 318 55.99 -24.49 30.27
N ASN A 319 56.54 -23.28 30.51
CA ASN A 319 56.21 -22.35 31.63
C ASN A 319 56.71 -22.53 33.11
N ASN A 320 57.46 -21.51 33.60
CA ASN A 320 57.39 -20.84 34.94
C ASN A 320 58.25 -21.33 36.16
N LYS A 321 58.42 -20.40 37.16
CA LYS A 321 58.97 -20.49 38.55
C LYS A 321 60.48 -20.10 38.70
N LYS A 322 60.82 -18.89 39.21
CA LYS A 322 61.18 -18.44 40.62
C LYS A 322 62.46 -19.11 41.21
N LYS A 323 63.32 -18.55 42.09
CA LYS A 323 63.55 -17.27 42.87
C LYS A 323 65.06 -17.29 43.33
N LYS A 324 65.74 -16.39 44.08
CA LYS A 324 65.51 -15.09 44.81
C LYS A 324 66.88 -14.39 45.10
N GLY A 325 66.93 -13.04 45.07
CA GLY A 325 68.03 -12.20 45.63
C GLY A 325 68.42 -11.06 44.69
N LYS A 326 68.36 -9.75 45.01
CA LYS A 326 68.57 -8.93 46.23
C LYS A 326 70.05 -8.63 46.53
N GLY A 327 70.45 -7.39 46.28
CA GLY A 327 71.64 -6.71 46.78
C GLY A 327 71.45 -5.19 46.67
N GLY A 328 72.05 -4.42 47.58
CA GLY A 328 71.94 -2.95 47.61
C GLY A 328 72.74 -2.36 48.77
N THR A 329 73.14 -1.08 48.63
CA THR A 329 73.87 -0.22 49.59
C THR A 329 75.21 -0.75 50.14
N GLY A 330 76.30 -0.01 49.94
CA GLY A 330 77.46 -0.08 50.84
C GLY A 330 78.84 0.30 50.26
N VAL A 331 79.44 1.34 50.85
CA VAL A 331 80.90 1.55 51.07
C VAL A 331 81.84 1.70 49.86
N SER A 332 82.39 2.91 49.70
CA SER A 332 83.77 3.16 49.22
C SER A 332 84.29 4.56 49.60
N THR A 333 84.73 4.71 50.85
CA THR A 333 85.55 5.84 51.38
C THR A 333 86.53 5.23 52.40
N PRO A 334 87.81 5.64 52.42
CA PRO A 334 88.32 6.94 52.93
C PRO A 334 89.02 7.74 51.80
N GLN A 335 89.80 8.83 51.96
CA GLN A 335 90.88 9.18 52.90
C GLN A 335 91.32 10.65 52.60
N ALA A 336 91.79 11.53 53.51
CA ALA A 336 91.88 11.56 54.97
C ALA A 336 91.76 13.02 55.50
N THR A 337 91.60 13.17 56.82
CA THR A 337 91.62 14.45 57.56
C THR A 337 93.04 14.91 57.96
N PRO A 338 93.23 16.20 58.34
CA PRO A 338 94.56 16.81 58.56
C PRO A 338 95.04 16.76 60.02
N GLU A 339 96.31 17.12 60.26
CA GLU A 339 96.77 17.70 61.54
C GLU A 339 98.09 18.49 61.37
N VAL A 340 98.51 19.25 62.40
CA VAL A 340 99.53 20.32 62.33
C VAL A 340 100.40 20.34 63.60
N ALA A 341 101.70 20.67 63.46
CA ALA A 341 102.70 20.92 64.53
C ALA A 341 103.15 19.66 65.34
N GLU A 342 104.33 19.59 65.98
CA GLU A 342 105.47 20.53 66.11
C GLU A 342 106.77 19.81 66.57
N GLN A 343 107.96 20.38 66.28
CA GLN A 343 109.30 20.10 66.88
C GLN A 343 109.87 18.65 66.71
N VAL A 344 111.15 18.30 66.91
CA VAL A 344 112.40 18.98 67.37
C VAL A 344 113.58 18.59 66.43
N ALA A 345 114.70 19.33 66.43
CA ALA A 345 115.99 19.00 65.76
C ALA A 345 116.88 18.06 66.66
N PRO A 346 118.21 17.75 66.43
CA PRO A 346 119.25 18.48 65.67
C PRO A 346 120.32 17.64 64.89
N GLU A 347 121.40 18.32 64.45
CA GLU A 347 122.79 17.86 64.10
C GLU A 347 122.99 16.88 62.90
N VAL A 348 123.64 17.22 61.76
CA VAL A 348 125.08 17.48 61.40
C VAL A 348 126.14 16.47 61.93
N PRO A 349 127.30 16.23 61.25
CA PRO A 349 127.86 16.84 60.01
C PRO A 349 128.41 15.83 58.94
N ASP A 350 129.02 16.34 57.86
CA ASP A 350 130.30 15.91 57.21
C ASP A 350 130.62 14.42 56.83
N THR A 351 131.58 14.09 55.95
CA THR A 351 132.45 14.86 55.02
C THR A 351 132.79 14.04 53.76
N SER A 352 133.43 14.72 52.81
CA SER A 352 134.21 14.15 51.70
C SER A 352 135.17 13.01 52.10
N ALA A 353 134.88 11.80 51.62
CA ALA A 353 135.82 10.71 51.41
C ALA A 353 135.24 9.83 50.29
N LEU A 354 135.92 9.46 49.20
CA LEU A 354 137.36 9.46 48.92
C LEU A 354 137.59 10.05 47.51
N GLU A 355 138.25 11.18 47.31
CA GLU A 355 139.63 11.53 47.71
C GLU A 355 140.71 10.50 47.34
N ASN A 356 140.38 9.21 47.24
CA ASN A 356 141.26 8.18 46.67
C ASN A 356 141.18 8.16 45.14
N GLU A 357 140.04 8.54 44.54
CA GLU A 357 140.05 8.89 43.10
C GLU A 357 140.76 10.24 42.87
N ILE A 358 140.84 11.12 43.88
CA ILE A 358 141.74 12.28 43.83
C ILE A 358 143.21 11.86 44.03
N ALA A 359 143.53 10.79 44.76
CA ALA A 359 144.88 10.22 44.80
C ALA A 359 145.27 9.62 43.43
N LYS A 360 144.34 8.88 42.79
CA LYS A 360 144.47 8.35 41.43
C LYS A 360 144.61 9.47 40.39
N LEU A 361 143.84 10.55 40.53
CA LEU A 361 144.00 11.78 39.74
C LEU A 361 145.25 12.59 40.11
N LYS A 362 145.83 12.44 41.30
CA LYS A 362 147.14 13.03 41.68
C LYS A 362 148.31 12.27 41.06
N GLU A 363 148.16 10.96 40.82
CA GLU A 363 149.12 10.18 40.02
C GLU A 363 148.99 10.55 38.53
N GLU A 364 147.76 10.64 37.98
CA GLU A 364 147.56 11.24 36.64
C GLU A 364 148.03 12.70 36.56
N VAL A 365 147.91 13.50 37.63
CA VAL A 365 148.44 14.87 37.68
C VAL A 365 149.95 14.86 37.79
N SER A 366 150.59 13.85 38.39
CA SER A 366 152.05 13.69 38.32
C SER A 366 152.53 13.35 36.90
N GLU A 367 151.80 12.50 36.16
CA GLU A 367 152.06 12.30 34.72
C GLU A 367 151.79 13.57 33.90
N LYS A 368 150.76 14.34 34.27
CA LYS A 368 150.43 15.61 33.61
C LYS A 368 151.35 16.75 34.03
N ASP A 369 152.01 16.70 35.19
CA ASP A 369 152.98 17.68 35.68
C ASP A 369 154.41 17.35 35.23
N ALA A 370 154.73 16.09 34.92
CA ALA A 370 155.81 15.76 33.99
C ALA A 370 155.53 16.25 32.55
N ARG A 371 154.32 16.79 32.30
CA ARG A 371 153.86 17.48 31.08
C ARG A 371 153.52 18.97 31.35
N ILE A 372 153.66 19.44 32.61
CA ILE A 372 153.74 20.85 33.04
C ILE A 372 155.20 21.24 33.38
N GLU A 373 156.16 20.30 33.43
CA GLU A 373 157.52 20.50 32.88
C GLU A 373 157.43 20.35 31.35
N ARG A 374 158.09 21.26 30.61
CA ARG A 374 157.60 21.96 29.40
C ARG A 374 156.77 23.23 29.67
N LEU A 375 156.18 23.41 30.87
CA LEU A 375 155.43 24.61 31.27
C LEU A 375 155.91 25.23 32.63
N SER A 376 157.12 24.89 33.12
CA SER A 376 157.41 24.83 34.57
C SER A 376 158.20 25.98 35.24
N LYS A 377 159.44 26.22 34.79
CA LYS A 377 160.60 26.43 35.71
C LYS A 377 160.45 27.62 36.68
N GLN A 378 160.46 27.33 37.98
CA GLN A 378 159.80 28.13 39.05
C GLN A 378 160.63 29.28 39.68
N ARG A 379 159.95 30.42 39.94
CA ARG A 379 159.95 31.38 41.10
C ARG A 379 161.18 31.62 42.03
N LYS A 380 161.34 32.88 42.53
CA LYS A 380 161.41 33.27 43.99
C LYS A 380 161.46 34.80 44.28
N THR A 381 161.47 35.23 45.56
CA THR A 381 161.01 36.56 46.08
C THR A 381 161.59 36.98 47.47
N GLU A 382 161.31 38.24 47.90
CA GLU A 382 161.12 38.81 49.29
C GLU A 382 162.27 39.00 50.33
N GLU A 383 162.31 40.18 51.01
CA GLU A 383 162.31 40.28 52.50
C GLU A 383 161.94 41.66 53.15
N ASP A 384 162.32 42.82 52.57
CA ASP A 384 162.43 44.16 53.24
C ASP A 384 161.17 44.85 53.88
N LEU A 385 160.01 44.21 53.98
CA LEU A 385 158.70 44.89 54.22
C LEU A 385 158.19 44.90 55.69
N ARG A 386 159.04 45.09 56.71
CA ARG A 386 158.61 44.89 58.12
C ARG A 386 158.61 46.09 59.08
N GLU A 387 159.51 47.07 58.96
CA GLU A 387 159.67 48.09 60.02
C GLU A 387 158.69 49.28 59.92
N GLU A 388 158.11 49.54 58.75
CA GLU A 388 157.22 50.70 58.52
C GLU A 388 155.81 50.54 59.15
N ILE A 389 155.51 49.36 59.71
CA ILE A 389 154.17 48.96 60.18
C ILE A 389 153.82 49.52 61.57
N GLU A 390 154.80 49.72 62.45
CA GLU A 390 154.55 49.97 63.88
C GLU A 390 154.05 51.42 64.15
N SER A 391 154.57 52.40 63.42
CA SER A 391 154.18 53.83 63.51
C SER A 391 152.71 54.11 63.15
N LEU A 392 152.09 53.26 62.34
CA LEU A 392 150.71 53.43 61.88
C LEU A 392 149.65 52.92 62.86
N GLN A 393 150.03 52.20 63.93
CA GLN A 393 149.06 51.57 64.83
C GLN A 393 148.42 52.54 65.83
N GLU A 394 149.16 53.45 66.47
CA GLU A 394 148.58 54.36 67.49
C GLU A 394 147.53 55.31 66.89
N ASN A 395 147.76 55.84 65.69
CA ASN A 395 146.80 56.71 65.00
C ASN A 395 145.49 55.98 64.63
N LEU A 396 145.53 54.65 64.49
CA LEU A 396 144.36 53.84 64.14
C LEU A 396 143.41 53.63 65.33
N ILE A 397 143.92 53.67 66.57
CA ILE A 397 143.15 53.40 67.79
C ILE A 397 142.11 54.49 68.05
N ASN A 398 142.50 55.77 67.96
CA ASN A 398 141.58 56.90 68.17
C ASN A 398 140.48 56.94 67.11
N ILE A 399 140.82 56.66 65.84
CA ILE A 399 139.84 56.54 64.74
C ILE A 399 138.89 55.34 64.97
N GLY A 400 139.38 54.27 65.60
CA GLY A 400 138.59 53.10 65.94
C GLY A 400 137.43 53.38 66.90
N GLN A 401 137.55 54.33 67.81
CA GLN A 401 136.52 54.61 68.83
C GLN A 401 135.33 55.38 68.25
N ASP A 402 135.57 56.41 67.43
CA ASP A 402 134.52 57.14 66.69
C ASP A 402 133.73 56.21 65.75
N HIS A 403 134.42 55.22 65.16
CA HIS A 403 133.78 54.21 64.31
C HIS A 403 132.83 53.27 65.05
N VAL A 404 132.97 53.05 66.37
CA VAL A 404 132.02 52.22 67.14
C VAL A 404 130.68 52.95 67.29
N GLU A 405 130.70 54.22 67.70
CA GLU A 405 129.47 55.04 67.81
C GLU A 405 128.72 55.17 66.48
N ALA A 406 129.45 55.34 65.38
CA ALA A 406 128.86 55.36 64.04
C ALA A 406 128.18 54.03 63.69
N LYS A 407 128.77 52.90 64.10
CA LYS A 407 128.28 51.55 63.79
C LYS A 407 127.03 51.15 64.60
N GLU A 408 126.89 51.66 65.83
CA GLU A 408 125.65 51.50 66.61
C GLU A 408 124.50 52.33 66.03
N LYS A 409 124.78 53.59 65.63
CA LYS A 409 123.79 54.46 64.94
C LYS A 409 123.33 53.86 63.60
N ILE A 410 124.22 53.21 62.85
CA ILE A 410 123.86 52.47 61.63
C ILE A 410 122.95 51.27 61.95
N LYS A 411 123.26 50.46 62.97
CA LYS A 411 122.40 49.32 63.36
C LYS A 411 120.98 49.75 63.77
N ALA A 412 120.83 50.89 64.45
CA ALA A 412 119.52 51.42 64.80
C ALA A 412 118.69 51.77 63.53
N LEU A 413 119.32 52.45 62.57
CA LEU A 413 118.68 52.80 61.29
C LEU A 413 118.41 51.58 60.40
N GLU A 414 119.24 50.54 60.47
CA GLU A 414 118.97 49.26 59.79
C GLU A 414 117.78 48.52 60.41
N ALA A 415 117.57 48.62 61.72
CA ALA A 415 116.39 48.07 62.40
C ALA A 415 115.10 48.83 62.03
N GLU A 416 115.09 50.18 62.10
CA GLU A 416 113.95 50.99 61.66
C GLU A 416 113.62 50.73 60.18
N LYS A 417 114.63 50.59 59.32
CA LYS A 417 114.45 50.26 57.91
C LYS A 417 113.80 48.87 57.73
N ALA A 418 114.21 47.87 58.50
CA ALA A 418 113.60 46.54 58.45
C ALA A 418 112.13 46.56 58.91
N GLU A 419 111.81 47.34 59.94
CA GLU A 419 110.43 47.50 60.43
C GLU A 419 109.54 48.26 59.44
N LEU A 420 110.04 49.33 58.83
CA LEU A 420 109.35 50.05 57.74
C LEU A 420 109.17 49.18 56.49
N GLN A 421 110.14 48.33 56.12
CA GLN A 421 109.96 47.35 55.05
C GLN A 421 108.91 46.29 55.42
N GLY A 422 108.82 45.88 56.68
CA GLY A 422 107.74 45.03 57.18
C GLY A 422 106.35 45.68 57.06
N GLN A 423 106.24 46.97 57.42
CA GLN A 423 105.00 47.73 57.28
C GLN A 423 104.61 47.95 55.81
N ILE A 424 105.57 48.17 54.91
CA ILE A 424 105.32 48.23 53.46
C ILE A 424 104.77 46.89 52.96
N VAL A 425 105.42 45.77 53.27
CA VAL A 425 104.95 44.44 52.85
C VAL A 425 103.57 44.12 53.45
N GLU A 426 103.26 44.57 54.67
CA GLU A 426 101.94 44.38 55.25
C GLU A 426 100.86 45.27 54.62
N LEU A 427 101.20 46.49 54.20
CA LEU A 427 100.30 47.38 53.46
C LEU A 427 100.10 46.93 52.00
N GLU A 428 101.14 46.44 51.33
CA GLU A 428 101.07 45.81 50.02
C GLU A 428 100.18 44.56 50.09
N LYS A 429 100.37 43.70 51.09
CA LYS A 429 99.50 42.54 51.34
C LYS A 429 98.04 42.92 51.62
N LYS A 430 97.78 44.06 52.28
CA LYS A 430 96.43 44.61 52.48
C LYS A 430 95.82 45.14 51.19
N LEU A 431 96.63 45.82 50.36
CA LEU A 431 96.23 46.26 49.01
C LEU A 431 95.95 45.08 48.07
N GLU A 432 96.76 44.02 48.14
CA GLU A 432 96.59 42.80 47.35
C GLU A 432 95.37 41.99 47.81
N SER A 433 95.07 41.99 49.12
CA SER A 433 93.79 41.50 49.66
C SER A 433 92.57 42.39 49.34
N SER A 434 92.78 43.63 48.86
CA SER A 434 91.71 44.53 48.39
C SER A 434 91.54 44.47 46.87
N ALA A 435 92.62 44.16 46.13
CA ALA A 435 92.60 43.92 44.69
C ALA A 435 92.06 42.53 44.30
N SER A 436 91.90 41.63 45.28
CA SER A 436 91.33 40.29 45.11
C SER A 436 89.82 40.20 45.36
N ASP A 437 89.12 41.34 45.52
CA ASP A 437 87.65 41.47 45.45
C ASP A 437 87.08 41.25 44.02
N ALA A 438 87.69 40.31 43.28
CA ALA A 438 87.16 39.77 42.04
C ALA A 438 85.83 39.05 42.28
N GLU A 439 85.65 38.39 43.43
CA GLU A 439 84.35 37.83 43.83
C GLU A 439 83.29 38.92 43.98
N VAL A 440 83.56 40.00 44.73
CA VAL A 440 82.60 41.10 44.94
C VAL A 440 82.21 41.77 43.61
N ASN A 441 83.16 42.05 42.72
CA ASN A 441 82.83 42.56 41.38
C ASN A 441 82.06 41.54 40.53
N SER A 442 82.36 40.24 40.62
CA SER A 442 81.62 39.20 39.90
C SER A 442 80.18 39.05 40.41
N ILE A 443 79.95 39.23 41.71
CA ILE A 443 78.63 39.22 42.35
C ILE A 443 77.85 40.46 41.92
N LEU A 444 78.44 41.66 42.01
CA LEU A 444 77.78 42.89 41.58
C LEU A 444 77.44 42.89 40.09
N GLN A 445 78.33 42.35 39.25
CA GLN A 445 78.09 42.18 37.81
C GLN A 445 77.04 41.09 37.55
N GLY A 446 77.01 40.03 38.36
CA GLY A 446 75.94 39.03 38.41
C GLY A 446 74.58 39.67 38.70
N ASP A 447 74.46 40.43 39.80
CA ASP A 447 73.26 41.14 40.20
C ASP A 447 72.80 42.16 39.15
N ILE A 448 73.73 42.87 38.50
CA ILE A 448 73.40 43.75 37.36
C ILE A 448 72.82 42.94 36.20
N THR A 449 73.44 41.82 35.81
CA THR A 449 72.89 40.97 34.73
C THR A 449 71.57 40.29 35.12
N ALA A 450 71.36 39.98 36.39
CA ALA A 450 70.10 39.44 36.90
C ALA A 450 68.99 40.49 36.89
N LEU A 451 69.25 41.70 37.38
CA LEU A 451 68.30 42.82 37.38
C LEU A 451 67.99 43.31 35.96
N GLN A 452 68.98 43.30 35.07
CA GLN A 452 68.80 43.64 33.66
C GLN A 452 67.99 42.56 32.92
N LYS A 453 68.24 41.28 33.23
CA LYS A 453 67.37 40.19 32.76
C LYS A 453 65.95 40.34 33.31
N ASP A 454 65.76 40.60 34.61
CA ASP A 454 64.45 40.79 35.23
C ASP A 454 63.69 41.98 34.61
N TYR A 455 64.40 43.04 34.21
CA TYR A 455 63.85 44.16 33.43
C TYR A 455 63.40 43.72 32.03
N ASP A 456 64.22 42.97 31.29
CA ASP A 456 63.87 42.44 29.96
C ASP A 456 62.69 41.45 30.05
N ASP A 457 62.68 40.59 31.07
CA ASP A 457 61.58 39.70 31.46
C ASP A 457 60.29 40.51 31.76
N LEU A 458 60.38 41.66 32.44
CA LEU A 458 59.26 42.58 32.68
C LEU A 458 58.81 43.30 31.40
N GLN A 459 59.74 43.63 30.51
CA GLN A 459 59.44 44.23 29.22
C GLN A 459 58.72 43.24 28.30
N GLU A 460 59.13 41.97 28.28
CA GLU A 460 58.41 40.90 27.58
C GLU A 460 57.02 40.66 28.20
N LYS A 461 56.92 40.56 29.53
CA LYS A 461 55.62 40.40 30.22
C LYS A 461 54.67 41.58 29.96
N THR A 462 55.17 42.82 29.92
CA THR A 462 54.35 43.99 29.58
C THR A 462 54.07 44.14 28.09
N ALA A 463 54.89 43.59 27.20
CA ALA A 463 54.57 43.45 25.78
C ALA A 463 53.48 42.38 25.54
N ALA A 464 53.59 41.22 26.20
CA ALA A 464 52.59 40.16 26.20
C ALA A 464 51.24 40.68 26.72
N LEU A 465 51.21 41.33 27.89
CA LEU A 465 49.98 41.92 28.44
C LEU A 465 49.36 43.01 27.54
N LYS A 466 50.16 43.76 26.76
CA LYS A 466 49.64 44.69 25.74
C LYS A 466 49.03 43.94 24.54
N SER A 467 49.66 42.85 24.11
CA SER A 467 49.14 41.96 23.06
C SER A 467 47.79 41.34 23.50
N ASP A 468 47.75 40.77 24.71
CA ASP A 468 46.57 40.15 25.29
C ASP A 468 45.43 41.16 25.53
N LEU A 469 45.74 42.38 25.95
CA LEU A 469 44.78 43.48 26.03
C LEU A 469 44.20 43.81 24.64
N GLY A 470 45.05 43.87 23.60
CA GLY A 470 44.63 44.08 22.22
C GLY A 470 43.73 42.95 21.70
N ALA A 471 44.11 41.69 21.95
CA ALA A 471 43.32 40.51 21.59
C ALA A 471 41.98 40.48 22.34
N ALA A 472 41.96 40.82 23.64
CA ALA A 472 40.74 40.92 24.43
C ALA A 472 39.82 42.05 23.94
N GLN A 473 40.38 43.20 23.55
CA GLN A 473 39.61 44.29 22.94
C GLN A 473 39.03 43.91 21.58
N GLN A 474 39.79 43.24 20.71
CA GLN A 474 39.28 42.71 19.43
C GLN A 474 38.19 41.66 19.64
N LEU A 475 38.36 40.74 20.58
CA LEU A 475 37.37 39.73 20.92
C LEU A 475 36.10 40.35 21.54
N ALA A 476 36.23 41.40 22.33
CA ALA A 476 35.08 42.18 22.84
C ALA A 476 34.35 42.92 21.71
N GLN A 477 35.08 43.56 20.78
CA GLN A 477 34.49 44.22 19.61
C GLN A 477 33.77 43.24 18.69
N ASN A 478 34.36 42.06 18.43
CA ASN A 478 33.73 41.03 17.62
C ASN A 478 32.48 40.49 18.34
N ARG A 479 32.53 40.15 19.63
CA ARG A 479 31.33 39.77 20.38
C ARG A 479 30.23 40.84 20.40
N PHE A 480 30.58 42.13 20.33
CA PHE A 480 29.60 43.21 20.16
C PHE A 480 28.97 43.25 18.77
N LYS A 481 29.72 42.93 17.71
CA LYS A 481 29.17 42.71 16.35
C LYS A 481 28.27 41.48 16.33
N ASP A 482 28.76 40.33 16.80
CA ASP A 482 28.02 39.07 16.89
C ASP A 482 26.67 39.27 17.62
N LEU A 483 26.67 39.98 18.76
CA LEU A 483 25.45 40.31 19.52
C LEU A 483 24.51 41.30 18.80
N THR A 484 25.03 42.13 17.89
CA THR A 484 24.23 43.06 17.10
C THR A 484 23.63 42.34 15.89
N GLU A 485 24.41 41.50 15.21
CA GLU A 485 23.96 40.63 14.12
C GLU A 485 22.91 39.62 14.62
N LEU A 486 23.12 38.99 15.79
CA LEU A 486 22.13 38.14 16.44
C LEU A 486 20.84 38.89 16.79
N ARG A 487 20.91 40.17 17.19
CA ARG A 487 19.72 41.01 17.42
C ARG A 487 19.00 41.32 16.12
N GLU A 488 19.72 41.66 15.04
CA GLU A 488 19.12 41.85 13.73
C GLU A 488 18.45 40.58 13.19
N VAL A 489 19.10 39.42 13.31
CA VAL A 489 18.53 38.12 12.92
C VAL A 489 17.27 37.82 13.73
N LEU A 490 17.29 38.04 15.05
CA LEU A 490 16.11 37.85 15.89
C LEU A 490 14.98 38.84 15.54
N GLN A 491 15.32 40.09 15.22
CA GLN A 491 14.37 41.12 14.79
C GLN A 491 13.76 40.85 13.40
N LYS A 492 14.51 40.22 12.49
CA LYS A 492 14.04 39.75 11.18
C LYS A 492 13.20 38.47 11.29
N ALA A 493 13.58 37.54 12.18
CA ALA A 493 12.83 36.30 12.42
C ALA A 493 11.49 36.52 13.17
N GLN A 494 11.35 37.59 13.97
CA GLN A 494 10.09 37.89 14.68
C GLN A 494 8.86 38.11 13.77
N PRO A 495 8.89 38.92 12.70
CA PRO A 495 7.77 39.05 11.77
C PRO A 495 7.54 37.77 10.96
N GLU A 496 8.57 37.03 10.56
CA GLU A 496 8.42 35.71 9.92
C GLU A 496 7.68 34.72 10.83
N LEU A 497 8.03 34.68 12.12
CA LEU A 497 7.32 33.93 13.15
C LEU A 497 5.88 34.44 13.44
N LYS A 498 5.50 35.62 12.96
CA LYS A 498 4.10 36.08 12.97
C LYS A 498 3.38 35.65 11.69
N SER A 499 4.02 35.77 10.52
CA SER A 499 3.52 35.29 9.23
C SER A 499 3.23 33.79 9.28
N LEU A 500 4.22 32.97 9.66
CA LEU A 500 4.07 31.52 9.84
C LEU A 500 2.97 31.13 10.84
N ARG A 501 2.68 31.96 11.84
CA ARG A 501 1.54 31.74 12.75
C ARG A 501 0.20 32.06 12.08
N GLN A 502 0.11 33.15 11.33
CA GLN A 502 -1.07 33.51 10.54
C GLN A 502 -1.34 32.48 9.42
N GLU A 503 -0.31 32.05 8.72
CA GLU A 503 -0.34 30.95 7.75
C GLU A 503 -0.76 29.62 8.42
N SER A 504 -0.26 29.31 9.62
CA SER A 504 -0.72 28.13 10.37
C SER A 504 -2.20 28.21 10.80
N ALA A 505 -2.77 29.41 10.86
CA ALA A 505 -4.19 29.64 11.15
C ALA A 505 -5.04 29.52 9.88
N THR A 506 -4.62 30.10 8.76
CA THR A 506 -5.32 29.94 7.47
C THR A 506 -5.21 28.52 6.91
N LEU A 507 -4.10 27.80 7.20
CA LEU A 507 -3.98 26.37 6.92
C LEU A 507 -4.89 25.50 7.80
N LYS A 508 -5.31 25.97 8.98
CA LYS A 508 -6.36 25.30 9.79
C LYS A 508 -7.74 25.56 9.20
N THR A 509 -8.10 26.80 8.91
CA THR A 509 -9.43 27.11 8.34
C THR A 509 -9.62 26.45 6.97
N THR A 510 -8.62 26.50 6.08
CA THR A 510 -8.70 25.81 4.79
C THR A 510 -8.72 24.28 4.93
N LYS A 511 -8.08 23.69 5.94
CA LYS A 511 -8.20 22.25 6.25
C LYS A 511 -9.60 21.89 6.77
N GLU A 512 -10.22 22.76 7.57
CA GLU A 512 -11.59 22.58 8.06
C GLU A 512 -12.63 22.74 6.93
N GLU A 513 -12.45 23.74 6.06
CA GLU A 513 -13.22 23.89 4.82
C GLU A 513 -13.09 22.67 3.89
N LEU A 514 -11.88 22.16 3.68
CA LEU A 514 -11.63 20.99 2.85
C LEU A 514 -12.27 19.75 3.48
N ALA A 515 -12.17 19.58 4.81
CA ALA A 515 -12.85 18.52 5.53
C ALA A 515 -14.38 18.62 5.42
N ASN A 516 -14.96 19.82 5.41
CA ASN A 516 -16.39 20.03 5.22
C ASN A 516 -16.83 19.77 3.76
N LYS A 517 -16.10 20.29 2.77
CA LYS A 517 -16.29 19.95 1.35
C LYS A 517 -16.17 18.44 1.10
N GLN A 518 -15.31 17.73 1.83
CA GLN A 518 -15.19 16.27 1.77
C GLN A 518 -16.28 15.52 2.56
N LYS A 519 -17.06 16.17 3.43
CA LYS A 519 -18.33 15.61 3.96
C LYS A 519 -19.44 15.81 2.93
N GLU A 520 -19.60 17.02 2.43
CA GLU A 520 -20.57 17.39 1.38
C GLU A 520 -20.44 16.48 0.16
N LEU A 521 -19.21 16.23 -0.32
CA LEU A 521 -18.95 15.34 -1.46
C LEU A 521 -19.36 13.89 -1.15
N ARG A 522 -19.09 13.37 0.07
CA ARG A 522 -19.56 12.03 0.50
C ARG A 522 -21.08 11.95 0.63
N GLU A 523 -21.73 13.03 1.07
CA GLU A 523 -23.21 13.10 1.10
C GLU A 523 -23.80 13.18 -0.30
N MET A 524 -23.18 13.90 -1.23
CA MET A 524 -23.60 13.95 -2.63
C MET A 524 -23.37 12.61 -3.33
N GLU A 525 -22.24 11.93 -3.10
CA GLU A 525 -22.03 10.54 -3.52
C GLU A 525 -23.10 9.59 -2.96
N LYS A 526 -23.52 9.77 -1.69
CA LYS A 526 -24.59 8.96 -1.10
C LYS A 526 -25.92 9.24 -1.80
N LYS A 527 -26.29 10.51 -1.95
CA LYS A 527 -27.49 10.95 -2.69
C LYS A 527 -27.47 10.44 -4.14
N GLU A 528 -26.32 10.43 -4.80
CA GLU A 528 -26.15 9.86 -6.15
C GLU A 528 -26.38 8.34 -6.17
N LYS A 529 -25.84 7.61 -5.18
CA LYS A 529 -26.04 6.15 -5.04
C LYS A 529 -27.50 5.81 -4.72
N ASP A 530 -28.18 6.64 -3.92
CA ASP A 530 -29.59 6.48 -3.58
C ASP A 530 -30.50 6.83 -4.78
N MET A 531 -30.28 7.96 -5.46
CA MET A 531 -30.96 8.31 -6.72
C MET A 531 -30.72 7.27 -7.83
N LYS A 532 -29.55 6.63 -7.88
CA LYS A 532 -29.28 5.51 -8.80
C LYS A 532 -30.09 4.26 -8.46
N ARG A 533 -30.30 3.95 -7.18
CA ARG A 533 -31.19 2.86 -6.73
C ARG A 533 -32.65 3.15 -7.07
N ASP A 534 -33.09 4.38 -6.85
CA ASP A 534 -34.46 4.78 -7.19
C ASP A 534 -34.68 4.81 -8.71
N LEU A 535 -33.67 5.20 -9.50
CA LEU A 535 -33.69 5.10 -10.96
C LEU A 535 -33.81 3.63 -11.43
N THR A 536 -33.00 2.70 -10.90
CA THR A 536 -33.11 1.28 -11.28
C THR A 536 -34.42 0.67 -10.81
N ARG A 537 -34.95 1.09 -9.66
CA ARG A 537 -36.28 0.67 -9.17
C ARG A 537 -37.41 1.21 -10.05
N ALA A 538 -37.32 2.46 -10.50
CA ALA A 538 -38.27 3.05 -11.44
C ALA A 538 -38.20 2.38 -12.82
N GLN A 539 -37.00 2.03 -13.29
CA GLN A 539 -36.81 1.24 -14.52
C GLN A 539 -37.42 -0.16 -14.40
N GLN A 540 -37.21 -0.87 -13.28
CA GLN A 540 -37.83 -2.17 -13.04
C GLN A 540 -39.37 -2.06 -13.03
N LEU A 541 -39.93 -1.11 -12.27
CA LEU A 541 -41.37 -0.87 -12.24
C LEU A 541 -41.94 -0.48 -13.60
N ALA A 542 -41.17 0.21 -14.46
CA ALA A 542 -41.56 0.48 -15.84
C ALA A 542 -41.56 -0.80 -16.69
N SER A 543 -40.53 -1.65 -16.62
CA SER A 543 -40.51 -2.93 -17.34
C SER A 543 -41.58 -3.90 -16.85
N ASP A 544 -41.87 -3.93 -15.55
CA ASP A 544 -42.94 -4.74 -14.96
C ASP A 544 -44.31 -4.27 -15.48
N ARG A 545 -44.51 -2.95 -15.59
CA ARG A 545 -45.73 -2.35 -16.16
C ARG A 545 -45.84 -2.54 -17.67
N GLU A 546 -44.75 -2.52 -18.41
CA GLU A 546 -44.75 -2.90 -19.83
C GLU A 546 -45.12 -4.38 -20.02
N ALA A 547 -44.61 -5.27 -19.16
CA ALA A 547 -44.97 -6.68 -19.18
C ALA A 547 -46.44 -6.89 -18.78
N GLU A 548 -46.94 -6.17 -17.77
CA GLU A 548 -48.35 -6.16 -17.38
C GLU A 548 -49.24 -5.67 -18.54
N VAL A 549 -48.88 -4.58 -19.22
CA VAL A 549 -49.61 -4.06 -20.39
C VAL A 549 -49.59 -5.06 -21.55
N LYS A 550 -48.46 -5.70 -21.84
CA LYS A 550 -48.37 -6.77 -22.87
C LYS A 550 -49.27 -7.96 -22.51
N ASN A 551 -49.19 -8.45 -21.28
CA ASN A 551 -50.06 -9.52 -20.77
C ASN A 551 -51.55 -9.16 -20.81
N LEU A 552 -51.91 -7.89 -20.59
CA LEU A 552 -53.29 -7.40 -20.72
C LEU A 552 -53.73 -7.25 -22.17
N GLN A 553 -52.84 -6.87 -23.10
CA GLN A 553 -53.10 -6.86 -24.54
C GLN A 553 -53.28 -8.28 -25.08
N ASP A 554 -52.43 -9.23 -24.69
CA ASP A 554 -52.54 -10.63 -25.06
C ASP A 554 -53.85 -11.24 -24.54
N LYS A 555 -54.21 -11.00 -23.27
CA LYS A 555 -55.53 -11.37 -22.71
C LYS A 555 -56.69 -10.71 -23.47
N LEU A 556 -56.59 -9.43 -23.82
CA LEU A 556 -57.64 -8.73 -24.57
C LEU A 556 -57.82 -9.29 -25.99
N THR A 557 -56.74 -9.68 -26.67
CA THR A 557 -56.84 -10.34 -27.98
C THR A 557 -57.38 -11.76 -27.86
N ALA A 558 -57.00 -12.51 -26.81
CA ALA A 558 -57.57 -13.82 -26.50
C ALA A 558 -59.08 -13.72 -26.25
N GLU A 559 -59.53 -12.79 -25.39
CA GLU A 559 -60.96 -12.58 -25.11
C GLU A 559 -61.75 -12.05 -26.31
N ASN A 560 -61.12 -11.27 -27.18
CA ASN A 560 -61.75 -10.86 -28.44
C ASN A 560 -61.91 -12.08 -29.39
N ASN A 561 -60.93 -12.99 -29.41
CA ASN A 561 -60.99 -14.21 -30.22
C ASN A 561 -62.00 -15.23 -29.67
N THR A 562 -62.07 -15.46 -28.35
CA THR A 562 -63.09 -16.32 -27.73
C THR A 562 -64.49 -15.73 -27.96
N ARG A 563 -64.67 -14.41 -27.81
CA ARG A 563 -65.93 -13.72 -28.14
C ARG A 563 -66.33 -13.92 -29.60
N LEU A 564 -65.40 -13.78 -30.56
CA LEU A 564 -65.67 -14.03 -31.98
C LEU A 564 -66.00 -15.50 -32.27
N GLN A 565 -65.36 -16.44 -31.58
CA GLN A 565 -65.70 -17.87 -31.67
C GLN A 565 -67.12 -18.14 -31.13
N MET A 566 -67.46 -17.58 -29.97
CA MET A 566 -68.80 -17.70 -29.37
C MET A 566 -69.89 -17.02 -30.20
N GLU A 567 -69.62 -15.85 -30.77
CA GLU A 567 -70.54 -15.18 -31.70
C GLU A 567 -70.78 -16.02 -32.97
N ASN A 568 -69.72 -16.63 -33.52
CA ASN A 568 -69.84 -17.52 -34.67
C ASN A 568 -70.54 -18.85 -34.32
N ALA A 569 -70.28 -19.42 -33.14
CA ALA A 569 -71.02 -20.58 -32.64
C ALA A 569 -72.52 -20.26 -32.44
N GLN A 570 -72.85 -19.06 -31.93
CA GLN A 570 -74.22 -18.58 -31.79
C GLN A 570 -74.89 -18.32 -33.16
N ARG A 571 -74.15 -17.81 -34.15
CA ARG A 571 -74.62 -17.70 -35.55
C ARG A 571 -74.91 -19.06 -36.18
N ILE A 572 -74.06 -20.06 -35.93
CA ILE A 572 -74.23 -21.45 -36.42
C ILE A 572 -75.43 -22.10 -35.73
N SER A 573 -75.47 -22.11 -34.39
CA SER A 573 -76.60 -22.62 -33.59
C SER A 573 -77.92 -21.95 -33.99
N GLY A 574 -77.93 -20.62 -34.17
CA GLY A 574 -79.10 -19.88 -34.66
C GLY A 574 -79.45 -20.16 -36.13
N ARG A 575 -78.53 -20.68 -36.95
CA ARG A 575 -78.84 -21.17 -38.30
C ARG A 575 -79.45 -22.57 -38.25
N ASP A 576 -78.90 -23.44 -37.41
CA ASP A 576 -79.31 -24.84 -37.30
C ASP A 576 -80.64 -25.00 -36.55
N LEU A 577 -80.91 -24.14 -35.56
CA LEU A 577 -82.23 -24.00 -34.96
C LEU A 577 -83.29 -23.61 -36.01
N ARG A 578 -82.99 -22.66 -36.91
CA ARG A 578 -83.90 -22.30 -38.01
C ARG A 578 -84.11 -23.43 -39.03
N LYS A 579 -83.12 -24.31 -39.24
CA LYS A 579 -83.31 -25.54 -40.03
C LYS A 579 -84.26 -26.49 -39.29
N ALA A 580 -84.02 -26.76 -38.02
CA ALA A 580 -84.84 -27.64 -37.20
C ALA A 580 -86.29 -27.13 -37.06
N GLU A 581 -86.50 -25.81 -37.01
CA GLU A 581 -87.82 -25.18 -37.05
C GLU A 581 -88.52 -25.39 -38.42
N ALA A 582 -87.79 -25.26 -39.53
CA ALA A 582 -88.32 -25.52 -40.87
C ALA A 582 -88.63 -27.01 -41.08
N GLU A 583 -87.73 -27.91 -40.68
CA GLU A 583 -87.92 -29.37 -40.70
C GLU A 583 -89.09 -29.78 -39.81
N LYS A 584 -89.26 -29.16 -38.62
CA LYS A 584 -90.43 -29.35 -37.76
C LYS A 584 -91.72 -28.86 -38.41
N ALA A 585 -91.70 -27.75 -39.16
CA ALA A 585 -92.86 -27.28 -39.91
C ALA A 585 -93.21 -28.20 -41.09
N GLU A 586 -92.21 -28.75 -41.79
CA GLU A 586 -92.40 -29.80 -42.79
C GLU A 586 -92.96 -31.09 -42.17
N LEU A 587 -92.45 -31.53 -41.02
CA LEU A 587 -92.96 -32.71 -40.32
C LEU A 587 -94.37 -32.48 -39.78
N ALA A 588 -94.69 -31.28 -39.29
CA ALA A 588 -96.04 -30.92 -38.86
C ALA A 588 -97.03 -30.89 -40.03
N THR A 589 -96.64 -30.37 -41.19
CA THR A 589 -97.51 -30.40 -42.39
C THR A 589 -97.68 -31.82 -42.94
N LYS A 590 -96.62 -32.64 -42.95
CA LYS A 590 -96.68 -34.07 -43.31
C LYS A 590 -97.57 -34.87 -42.34
N ALA A 591 -97.46 -34.62 -41.03
CA ALA A 591 -98.35 -35.19 -40.03
C ALA A 591 -99.81 -34.77 -40.29
N GLN A 592 -100.07 -33.49 -40.54
CA GLN A 592 -101.42 -32.99 -40.83
C GLN A 592 -101.99 -33.49 -42.17
N THR A 593 -101.16 -33.95 -43.12
CA THR A 593 -101.67 -34.70 -44.29
C THR A 593 -102.02 -36.14 -43.93
N VAL A 594 -101.17 -36.84 -43.17
CA VAL A 594 -101.44 -38.21 -42.70
C VAL A 594 -102.66 -38.26 -41.78
N GLU A 595 -102.88 -37.26 -40.91
CA GLU A 595 -104.09 -37.13 -40.10
C GLU A 595 -105.35 -37.01 -40.95
N ARG A 596 -105.32 -36.24 -42.05
CA ARG A 596 -106.45 -36.12 -42.99
C ARG A 596 -106.69 -37.40 -43.78
N GLU A 597 -105.64 -38.14 -44.12
CA GLU A 597 -105.75 -39.45 -44.77
C GLU A 597 -106.30 -40.50 -43.80
N LEU A 598 -105.85 -40.50 -42.55
CA LEU A 598 -106.36 -41.34 -41.47
C LEU A 598 -107.84 -41.02 -41.16
N GLN A 599 -108.24 -39.74 -41.18
CA GLN A 599 -109.64 -39.33 -41.06
C GLN A 599 -110.50 -39.86 -42.23
N LYS A 600 -110.02 -39.76 -43.48
CA LYS A 600 -110.71 -40.35 -44.65
C LYS A 600 -110.84 -41.87 -44.51
N LEU A 601 -109.77 -42.57 -44.13
CA LEU A 601 -109.78 -44.01 -43.91
C LEU A 601 -110.68 -44.42 -42.74
N GLN A 602 -110.80 -43.59 -41.69
CA GLN A 602 -111.78 -43.78 -40.62
C GLN A 602 -113.21 -43.57 -41.10
N GLU A 603 -113.48 -42.55 -41.93
CA GLU A 603 -114.79 -42.38 -42.57
C GLU A 603 -115.14 -43.56 -43.49
N GLU A 604 -114.20 -44.04 -44.29
CA GLU A 604 -114.39 -45.20 -45.18
C GLU A 604 -114.61 -46.49 -44.38
N ALA A 605 -113.82 -46.73 -43.34
CA ALA A 605 -114.07 -47.82 -42.39
C ALA A 605 -115.45 -47.70 -41.74
N ASN A 606 -115.89 -46.49 -41.36
CA ASN A 606 -117.21 -46.27 -40.78
C ASN A 606 -118.36 -46.43 -41.80
N LYS A 607 -118.12 -46.15 -43.09
CA LYS A 607 -119.04 -46.47 -44.20
C LYS A 607 -119.11 -47.98 -44.49
N LEU A 608 -118.01 -48.72 -44.28
CA LEU A 608 -117.93 -50.17 -44.49
C LEU A 608 -118.44 -50.99 -43.29
N ARG A 609 -118.27 -50.53 -42.05
CA ARG A 609 -118.78 -51.18 -40.81
C ARG A 609 -120.24 -51.65 -40.89
N PRO A 610 -121.24 -50.86 -41.34
CA PRO A 610 -122.62 -51.34 -41.45
C PRO A 610 -122.77 -52.45 -42.50
N ARG A 611 -122.02 -52.41 -43.61
CA ARG A 611 -122.04 -53.46 -44.64
C ARG A 611 -121.37 -54.75 -44.15
N ILE A 612 -120.33 -54.64 -43.31
CA ILE A 612 -119.74 -55.80 -42.63
C ILE A 612 -120.77 -56.43 -41.69
N LYS A 613 -121.45 -55.65 -40.85
CA LYS A 613 -122.53 -56.15 -39.97
C LYS A 613 -123.64 -56.86 -40.72
N GLU A 614 -124.10 -56.29 -41.84
CA GLU A 614 -125.13 -56.90 -42.70
C GLU A 614 -124.68 -58.27 -43.25
N LEU A 615 -123.40 -58.41 -43.60
CA LEU A 615 -122.81 -59.69 -44.04
C LEU A 615 -122.57 -60.66 -42.88
N GLU A 616 -122.21 -60.17 -41.69
CA GLU A 616 -122.10 -60.95 -40.45
C GLU A 616 -123.46 -61.53 -40.04
N GLU A 617 -124.53 -60.74 -40.11
CA GLU A 617 -125.90 -61.19 -39.85
C GLU A 617 -126.33 -62.29 -40.84
N GLN A 618 -126.01 -62.14 -42.13
CA GLN A 618 -126.23 -63.18 -43.14
C GLN A 618 -125.41 -64.45 -42.85
N ALA A 619 -124.14 -64.32 -42.48
CA ALA A 619 -123.29 -65.45 -42.11
C ALA A 619 -123.77 -66.14 -40.81
N HIS A 620 -124.29 -65.39 -39.85
CA HIS A 620 -124.92 -65.92 -38.64
C HIS A 620 -126.26 -66.62 -38.92
N LYS A 621 -127.01 -66.19 -39.94
CA LYS A 621 -128.21 -66.91 -40.41
C LYS A 621 -127.82 -68.27 -41.02
N LEU A 622 -126.90 -68.26 -41.99
CA LEU A 622 -126.37 -69.47 -42.63
C LEU A 622 -125.71 -70.45 -41.64
N ARG A 623 -125.06 -69.95 -40.59
CA ARG A 623 -124.51 -70.80 -39.51
C ARG A 623 -125.58 -71.55 -38.72
N ARG A 624 -126.73 -70.94 -38.43
CA ARG A 624 -127.86 -71.59 -37.74
C ARG A 624 -128.53 -72.63 -38.62
N GLU A 625 -128.68 -72.32 -39.91
CA GLU A 625 -129.18 -73.27 -40.91
C GLU A 625 -128.22 -74.47 -41.07
N LYS A 626 -126.90 -74.24 -40.99
CA LYS A 626 -125.91 -75.33 -40.94
C LYS A 626 -125.97 -76.15 -39.64
N SER A 627 -126.08 -75.53 -38.46
CA SER A 627 -126.04 -76.29 -37.19
C SER A 627 -127.20 -77.26 -37.08
N ALA A 628 -128.42 -76.82 -37.42
CA ALA A 628 -129.60 -77.69 -37.45
C ALA A 628 -129.41 -78.92 -38.38
N ALA A 629 -128.85 -78.71 -39.57
CA ALA A 629 -128.56 -79.80 -40.51
C ALA A 629 -127.43 -80.74 -40.01
N GLN A 630 -126.54 -80.26 -39.13
CA GLN A 630 -125.44 -81.05 -38.58
C GLN A 630 -125.86 -81.84 -37.33
N GLU A 631 -126.75 -81.28 -36.49
CA GLU A 631 -127.40 -81.97 -35.37
C GLU A 631 -128.17 -83.22 -35.85
N GLU A 632 -128.83 -83.17 -37.01
CA GLU A 632 -129.50 -84.32 -37.64
C GLU A 632 -128.54 -85.43 -38.12
N VAL A 633 -127.26 -85.12 -38.34
CA VAL A 633 -126.22 -86.08 -38.73
C VAL A 633 -125.56 -86.67 -37.49
N ASP A 634 -125.21 -85.83 -36.52
CA ASP A 634 -124.55 -86.27 -35.29
C ASP A 634 -125.46 -87.19 -34.45
N PHE A 635 -126.77 -86.95 -34.41
CA PHE A 635 -127.75 -87.86 -33.80
C PHE A 635 -127.71 -89.28 -34.38
N LYS A 636 -127.45 -89.42 -35.69
CA LYS A 636 -127.36 -90.72 -36.38
C LYS A 636 -125.97 -91.36 -36.22
N SER A 637 -124.92 -90.54 -36.14
CA SER A 637 -123.54 -90.98 -35.90
C SER A 637 -123.33 -91.55 -34.49
N GLN A 638 -123.86 -90.86 -33.48
CA GLN A 638 -123.72 -91.23 -32.06
C GLN A 638 -124.34 -92.60 -31.73
N GLN A 639 -125.39 -93.04 -32.46
CA GLN A 639 -126.00 -94.35 -32.28
C GLN A 639 -125.09 -95.51 -32.71
N TYR A 640 -124.15 -95.30 -33.62
CA TYR A 640 -123.23 -96.34 -34.10
C TYR A 640 -121.88 -96.36 -33.36
N VAL A 641 -121.27 -95.19 -33.11
CA VAL A 641 -119.91 -95.12 -32.53
C VAL A 641 -119.88 -95.59 -31.06
N ASN A 642 -120.93 -95.30 -30.30
CA ASN A 642 -121.00 -95.58 -28.86
C ASN A 642 -120.96 -97.09 -28.53
N ALA A 643 -121.36 -97.95 -29.47
CA ALA A 643 -121.36 -99.41 -29.29
C ALA A 643 -119.97 -100.06 -29.44
N GLN A 644 -118.99 -99.39 -30.06
CA GLN A 644 -117.74 -100.04 -30.51
C GLN A 644 -116.46 -99.45 -29.90
N GLY A 645 -116.43 -98.15 -29.54
CA GLY A 645 -115.20 -97.49 -29.08
C GLY A 645 -114.70 -97.91 -27.69
N LEU A 646 -115.60 -98.25 -26.76
CA LEU A 646 -115.29 -98.38 -25.33
C LEU A 646 -114.37 -99.57 -24.98
N LEU A 647 -114.39 -100.65 -25.76
CA LEU A 647 -113.74 -101.92 -25.40
C LEU A 647 -112.24 -102.01 -25.76
N THR A 648 -111.78 -101.21 -26.73
CA THR A 648 -110.41 -101.29 -27.26
C THR A 648 -109.47 -100.29 -26.59
N SER A 649 -109.89 -99.02 -26.45
CA SER A 649 -109.03 -97.90 -26.02
C SER A 649 -108.35 -98.06 -24.66
N MET A 650 -108.87 -98.94 -23.79
CA MET A 650 -108.39 -99.11 -22.41
C MET A 650 -107.17 -100.02 -22.26
N ARG A 651 -106.74 -100.74 -23.31
CA ARG A 651 -105.60 -101.67 -23.21
C ARG A 651 -104.27 -101.05 -23.62
N ASP A 652 -104.23 -100.33 -24.74
CA ASP A 652 -102.96 -99.95 -25.38
C ASP A 652 -102.21 -98.86 -24.59
N GLN A 653 -102.95 -97.94 -23.96
CA GLN A 653 -102.41 -96.80 -23.19
C GLN A 653 -101.48 -97.20 -22.03
N SER A 654 -101.63 -98.41 -21.47
CA SER A 654 -100.80 -98.86 -20.33
C SER A 654 -99.40 -99.32 -20.73
N ALA A 655 -99.21 -99.77 -21.97
CA ALA A 655 -97.92 -100.27 -22.45
C ALA A 655 -96.97 -99.11 -22.82
N GLU A 656 -97.50 -98.10 -23.51
CA GLU A 656 -96.73 -96.98 -24.07
C GLU A 656 -96.01 -96.15 -23.00
N MET A 657 -96.72 -95.81 -21.92
CA MET A 657 -96.18 -95.07 -20.76
C MET A 657 -94.96 -95.73 -20.10
N SER A 658 -94.81 -97.05 -20.23
CA SER A 658 -93.72 -97.82 -19.59
C SER A 658 -92.40 -97.80 -20.37
N VAL A 659 -92.44 -97.45 -21.67
CA VAL A 659 -91.24 -97.36 -22.53
C VAL A 659 -90.63 -95.96 -22.45
N GLN A 660 -91.46 -94.93 -22.59
CA GLN A 660 -91.07 -93.52 -22.51
C GLN A 660 -90.29 -93.20 -21.20
N LEU A 661 -90.69 -93.83 -20.08
CA LEU A 661 -90.06 -93.69 -18.77
C LEU A 661 -88.65 -94.28 -18.64
N LYS A 662 -88.18 -95.08 -19.60
CA LYS A 662 -86.80 -95.60 -19.66
C LYS A 662 -85.93 -94.74 -20.57
N GLU A 663 -86.44 -94.39 -21.75
CA GLU A 663 -85.72 -93.58 -22.73
C GLU A 663 -85.33 -92.21 -22.16
N ALA A 664 -86.25 -91.57 -21.41
CA ALA A 664 -86.00 -90.33 -20.68
C ALA A 664 -84.88 -90.42 -19.62
N LYS A 665 -84.61 -91.62 -19.07
CA LYS A 665 -83.52 -91.82 -18.08
C LYS A 665 -82.17 -91.94 -18.76
N SER A 666 -82.06 -92.74 -19.82
CA SER A 666 -80.84 -92.82 -20.62
C SER A 666 -80.44 -91.47 -21.23
N GLN A 667 -81.42 -90.61 -21.57
CA GLN A 667 -81.16 -89.25 -22.04
C GLN A 667 -80.59 -88.35 -20.93
N ALA A 668 -81.09 -88.47 -19.69
CA ALA A 668 -80.54 -87.76 -18.54
C ALA A 668 -79.09 -88.21 -18.24
N GLU A 669 -78.84 -89.52 -18.21
CA GLU A 669 -77.50 -90.11 -17.99
C GLU A 669 -76.48 -89.59 -19.03
N SER A 670 -76.84 -89.55 -20.33
CA SER A 670 -75.95 -88.97 -21.35
C SER A 670 -75.70 -87.47 -21.20
N LEU A 671 -76.69 -86.69 -20.72
CA LEU A 671 -76.53 -85.26 -20.50
C LEU A 671 -75.67 -84.97 -19.25
N GLU A 672 -75.68 -85.85 -18.25
CA GLU A 672 -74.78 -85.79 -17.10
C GLU A 672 -73.32 -86.05 -17.51
N GLU A 673 -73.07 -87.03 -18.40
CA GLU A 673 -71.73 -87.28 -18.96
C GLU A 673 -71.19 -86.09 -19.78
N GLU A 674 -72.00 -85.52 -20.69
CA GLU A 674 -71.64 -84.33 -21.46
C GLU A 674 -71.34 -83.13 -20.53
N LEU A 675 -72.14 -82.93 -19.49
CA LEU A 675 -71.96 -81.85 -18.51
C LEU A 675 -70.65 -82.01 -17.72
N VAL A 676 -70.27 -83.24 -17.35
CA VAL A 676 -68.99 -83.54 -16.69
C VAL A 676 -67.79 -83.27 -17.62
N GLU A 677 -67.87 -83.61 -18.91
CA GLU A 677 -66.80 -83.25 -19.87
C GLU A 677 -66.71 -81.73 -20.08
N VAL A 678 -67.83 -81.02 -20.20
CA VAL A 678 -67.84 -79.55 -20.27
C VAL A 678 -67.20 -78.92 -19.01
N GLN A 679 -67.47 -79.46 -17.82
CA GLN A 679 -66.80 -79.02 -16.60
C GLN A 679 -65.29 -79.29 -16.62
N ARG A 680 -64.84 -80.46 -17.10
CA ARG A 680 -63.42 -80.79 -17.25
C ARG A 680 -62.70 -79.80 -18.17
N LEU A 681 -63.27 -79.56 -19.35
CA LEU A 681 -62.74 -78.62 -20.34
C LEU A 681 -62.70 -77.17 -19.80
N LEU A 682 -63.72 -76.76 -19.04
CA LEU A 682 -63.75 -75.45 -18.39
C LEU A 682 -62.64 -75.30 -17.32
N GLN A 683 -62.37 -76.35 -16.53
CA GLN A 683 -61.25 -76.34 -15.57
C GLN A 683 -59.89 -76.26 -16.29
N GLU A 684 -59.72 -76.98 -17.40
CA GLU A 684 -58.49 -76.93 -18.21
C GLU A 684 -58.26 -75.54 -18.80
N ARG A 685 -59.29 -74.94 -19.44
CA ARG A 685 -59.22 -73.54 -19.91
C ARG A 685 -59.01 -72.52 -18.79
N THR A 686 -59.50 -72.80 -17.57
CA THR A 686 -59.25 -71.93 -16.41
C THR A 686 -57.77 -71.98 -16.00
N ARG A 687 -57.17 -73.17 -15.91
CA ARG A 687 -55.74 -73.37 -15.63
C ARG A 687 -54.84 -72.76 -16.71
N GLU A 688 -55.19 -72.90 -17.98
CA GLU A 688 -54.51 -72.21 -19.10
C GLU A 688 -54.62 -70.67 -18.98
N GLY A 689 -55.79 -70.16 -18.60
CA GLY A 689 -55.99 -68.74 -18.32
C GLY A 689 -55.12 -68.24 -17.16
N GLU A 690 -54.90 -69.04 -16.13
CA GLU A 690 -54.04 -68.72 -14.99
C GLU A 690 -52.55 -68.76 -15.34
N THR A 691 -52.09 -69.73 -16.13
CA THR A 691 -50.69 -69.77 -16.59
C THR A 691 -50.38 -68.62 -17.55
N MET A 692 -51.30 -68.27 -18.46
CA MET A 692 -51.17 -67.07 -19.30
C MET A 692 -51.15 -65.78 -18.47
N ARG A 693 -52.04 -65.62 -17.49
CA ARG A 693 -52.02 -64.46 -16.57
C ARG A 693 -50.70 -64.35 -15.80
N ARG A 694 -50.15 -65.46 -15.31
CA ARG A 694 -48.84 -65.47 -14.65
C ARG A 694 -47.71 -65.08 -15.60
N LEU A 695 -47.65 -65.65 -16.80
CA LEU A 695 -46.60 -65.35 -17.78
C LEU A 695 -46.63 -63.88 -18.24
N LEU A 696 -47.80 -63.27 -18.32
CA LEU A 696 -47.93 -61.83 -18.57
C LEU A 696 -47.38 -61.01 -17.39
N ALA A 697 -47.78 -61.33 -16.15
CA ALA A 697 -47.26 -60.66 -14.96
C ALA A 697 -45.73 -60.79 -14.81
N ASP A 698 -45.16 -61.97 -15.08
CA ASP A 698 -43.71 -62.21 -15.09
C ASP A 698 -42.99 -61.38 -16.17
N VAL A 699 -43.64 -61.09 -17.30
CA VAL A 699 -43.09 -60.26 -18.39
C VAL A 699 -43.21 -58.78 -18.05
N ASP A 700 -44.35 -58.36 -17.49
CA ASP A 700 -44.58 -56.99 -17.04
C ASP A 700 -43.59 -56.63 -15.92
N GLU A 701 -43.41 -57.47 -14.90
CA GLU A 701 -42.39 -57.25 -13.85
C GLU A 701 -40.97 -57.14 -14.43
N ARG A 702 -40.64 -57.92 -15.47
CA ARG A 702 -39.34 -57.83 -16.20
C ARG A 702 -39.22 -56.59 -17.08
N ALA A 703 -40.32 -55.96 -17.50
CA ALA A 703 -40.30 -54.66 -18.15
C ALA A 703 -40.15 -53.55 -17.10
N ASP A 704 -40.91 -53.64 -16.02
CA ASP A 704 -40.99 -52.67 -14.93
C ASP A 704 -39.67 -52.56 -14.15
N THR A 705 -39.00 -53.68 -13.88
CA THR A 705 -37.63 -53.72 -13.33
C THR A 705 -36.61 -53.06 -14.26
N LYS A 706 -36.66 -53.31 -15.58
CA LYS A 706 -35.80 -52.61 -16.55
C LYS A 706 -36.10 -51.10 -16.60
N VAL A 707 -37.37 -50.70 -16.48
CA VAL A 707 -37.74 -49.28 -16.40
C VAL A 707 -37.19 -48.64 -15.12
N ARG A 708 -37.23 -49.33 -13.97
CA ARG A 708 -36.60 -48.87 -12.72
C ARG A 708 -35.07 -48.78 -12.86
N GLU A 709 -34.40 -49.78 -13.44
CA GLU A 709 -32.96 -49.71 -13.71
C GLU A 709 -32.60 -48.53 -14.63
N MET A 710 -33.34 -48.32 -15.71
CA MET A 710 -33.07 -47.24 -16.66
C MET A 710 -33.34 -45.85 -16.06
N ARG A 711 -34.36 -45.71 -15.20
CA ARG A 711 -34.58 -44.50 -14.39
C ARG A 711 -33.43 -44.27 -13.43
N SER A 712 -33.04 -45.27 -12.64
CA SER A 712 -31.92 -45.15 -11.67
C SER A 712 -30.59 -44.81 -12.35
N ARG A 713 -30.31 -45.38 -13.54
CA ARG A 713 -29.14 -45.00 -14.37
C ARG A 713 -29.23 -43.56 -14.88
N MET A 714 -30.42 -43.10 -15.26
CA MET A 714 -30.64 -41.72 -15.72
C MET A 714 -30.54 -40.72 -14.57
N GLU A 715 -31.08 -41.05 -13.40
CA GLU A 715 -30.99 -40.27 -12.16
C GLU A 715 -29.53 -40.15 -11.71
N ALA A 716 -28.77 -41.25 -11.68
CA ALA A 716 -27.33 -41.22 -11.38
C ALA A 716 -26.52 -40.38 -12.38
N ALA A 717 -26.82 -40.47 -13.69
CA ALA A 717 -26.16 -39.64 -14.71
C ALA A 717 -26.55 -38.15 -14.61
N ILE A 718 -27.74 -37.84 -14.10
CA ILE A 718 -28.17 -36.47 -13.77
C ILE A 718 -27.41 -35.96 -12.54
N GLU A 719 -27.28 -36.77 -11.47
CA GLU A 719 -26.47 -36.40 -10.31
C GLU A 719 -25.00 -36.18 -10.67
N GLU A 720 -24.39 -37.02 -11.52
CA GLU A 720 -23.02 -36.82 -12.00
C GLU A 720 -22.89 -35.54 -12.83
N ARG A 721 -23.84 -35.26 -13.73
CA ARG A 721 -23.90 -33.97 -14.45
C ARG A 721 -23.96 -32.80 -13.48
N ASP A 722 -24.84 -32.85 -12.49
CA ASP A 722 -25.11 -31.71 -11.60
C ASP A 722 -23.94 -31.45 -10.65
N ARG A 723 -23.26 -32.51 -10.17
CA ARG A 723 -21.99 -32.38 -9.44
C ARG A 723 -20.89 -31.74 -10.32
N ILE A 724 -20.77 -32.16 -11.58
CA ILE A 724 -19.80 -31.57 -12.53
C ILE A 724 -20.17 -30.12 -12.86
N GLU A 725 -21.46 -29.79 -12.98
CA GLU A 725 -21.93 -28.43 -13.21
C GLU A 725 -21.60 -27.55 -11.99
N ASP A 726 -21.86 -27.99 -10.77
CA ASP A 726 -21.49 -27.28 -9.54
C ASP A 726 -19.98 -27.12 -9.37
N GLU A 727 -19.18 -28.18 -9.61
CA GLU A 727 -17.72 -28.08 -9.61
C GLU A 727 -17.24 -27.07 -10.65
N SER A 728 -17.77 -27.13 -11.88
CA SER A 728 -17.43 -26.17 -12.93
C SER A 728 -17.86 -24.74 -12.57
N SER A 729 -19.01 -24.56 -11.91
CA SER A 729 -19.51 -23.25 -11.48
C SER A 729 -18.66 -22.67 -10.34
N THR A 730 -18.21 -23.49 -9.40
CA THR A 730 -17.30 -23.04 -8.33
C THR A 730 -15.90 -22.72 -8.88
N VAL A 731 -15.39 -23.49 -9.83
CA VAL A 731 -14.13 -23.19 -10.53
C VAL A 731 -14.25 -21.91 -11.36
N ALA A 732 -15.35 -21.72 -12.10
CA ALA A 732 -15.63 -20.49 -12.84
C ALA A 732 -15.71 -19.28 -11.89
N ARG A 733 -16.45 -19.38 -10.78
CA ARG A 733 -16.52 -18.33 -9.74
C ARG A 733 -15.15 -18.07 -9.07
N ARG A 734 -14.25 -19.05 -8.96
CA ARG A 734 -12.86 -18.84 -8.51
C ARG A 734 -12.07 -18.08 -9.57
N LYS A 735 -12.11 -18.51 -10.83
CA LYS A 735 -11.41 -17.87 -11.95
C LYS A 735 -11.88 -16.44 -12.22
N VAL A 736 -13.17 -16.13 -12.09
CA VAL A 736 -13.68 -14.76 -12.15
C VAL A 736 -12.98 -13.88 -11.11
N ARG A 737 -12.99 -14.29 -9.83
CA ARG A 737 -12.31 -13.56 -8.73
C ARG A 737 -10.81 -13.39 -8.99
N GLU A 738 -10.12 -14.44 -9.43
CA GLU A 738 -8.70 -14.35 -9.82
C GLU A 738 -8.49 -13.30 -10.92
N THR A 739 -9.34 -13.26 -11.96
CA THR A 739 -9.23 -12.20 -12.98
C THR A 739 -9.60 -10.81 -12.48
N GLU A 740 -10.48 -10.69 -11.48
CA GLU A 740 -10.86 -9.41 -10.87
C GLU A 740 -9.75 -8.87 -9.97
N GLU A 741 -9.08 -9.75 -9.20
CA GLU A 741 -7.86 -9.41 -8.46
C GLU A 741 -6.74 -8.96 -9.40
N LEU A 742 -6.51 -9.69 -10.50
CA LEU A 742 -5.52 -9.30 -11.51
C LEU A 742 -5.90 -7.97 -12.18
N LYS A 743 -7.18 -7.74 -12.49
CA LYS A 743 -7.68 -6.44 -12.98
C LYS A 743 -7.55 -5.31 -11.94
N SER A 744 -7.63 -5.60 -10.64
CA SER A 744 -7.28 -4.59 -9.61
C SER A 744 -5.80 -4.29 -9.66
N LYS A 745 -4.95 -5.31 -9.52
CA LYS A 745 -3.47 -5.18 -9.53
C LYS A 745 -2.98 -4.43 -10.79
N ILE A 746 -3.58 -4.67 -11.96
CA ILE A 746 -3.31 -3.90 -13.18
C ILE A 746 -3.72 -2.43 -13.04
N ARG A 747 -4.92 -2.11 -12.56
CA ARG A 747 -5.35 -0.70 -12.33
C ARG A 747 -4.53 0.00 -11.25
N ASP A 748 -4.04 -0.73 -10.26
CA ASP A 748 -3.20 -0.23 -9.18
C ASP A 748 -1.80 0.10 -9.72
N LEU A 749 -1.17 -0.82 -10.46
CA LEU A 749 0.07 -0.55 -11.22
C LEU A 749 -0.09 0.57 -12.26
N GLU A 750 -1.24 0.66 -12.94
CA GLU A 750 -1.54 1.79 -13.84
C GLU A 750 -1.63 3.13 -13.12
N ARG A 751 -2.06 3.16 -11.85
CA ARG A 751 -2.06 4.38 -11.03
C ARG A 751 -0.63 4.74 -10.61
N GLU A 752 0.14 3.76 -10.17
CA GLU A 752 1.55 3.92 -9.81
C GLU A 752 2.40 4.41 -11.00
N ILE A 753 2.20 3.85 -12.21
CA ILE A 753 2.84 4.35 -13.44
C ILE A 753 2.42 5.80 -13.74
N LYS A 754 1.17 6.19 -13.46
CA LYS A 754 0.68 7.57 -13.66
C LYS A 754 1.17 8.53 -12.57
N THR A 755 1.47 8.09 -11.35
CA THR A 755 2.11 8.94 -10.32
C THR A 755 3.61 9.06 -10.58
N LEU A 756 4.31 7.96 -10.85
CA LEU A 756 5.73 7.97 -11.22
C LEU A 756 6.00 8.78 -12.49
N GLY A 757 5.08 8.74 -13.48
CA GLY A 757 5.15 9.60 -14.66
C GLY A 757 5.08 11.09 -14.32
N ARG A 758 4.15 11.48 -13.44
CA ARG A 758 4.05 12.86 -12.95
C ARG A 758 5.28 13.27 -12.13
N GLU A 759 5.74 12.41 -11.22
CA GLU A 759 6.95 12.65 -10.42
C GLU A 759 8.19 12.83 -11.30
N ARG A 760 8.32 12.05 -12.39
CA ARG A 760 9.35 12.23 -13.42
C ARG A 760 9.20 13.57 -14.13
N ASP A 761 7.99 13.95 -14.55
CA ASP A 761 7.75 15.20 -15.30
C ASP A 761 8.03 16.43 -14.40
N ASP A 762 7.54 16.40 -13.17
CA ASP A 762 7.86 17.33 -12.08
C ASP A 762 9.38 17.46 -11.83
N LEU A 763 10.12 16.34 -11.86
CA LEU A 763 11.58 16.33 -11.70
C LEU A 763 12.29 16.91 -12.92
N GLU A 764 11.82 16.62 -14.14
CA GLU A 764 12.34 17.27 -15.34
C GLU A 764 12.04 18.77 -15.39
N GLU A 765 10.88 19.23 -14.91
CA GLU A 765 10.59 20.66 -14.79
C GLU A 765 11.53 21.33 -13.79
N ARG A 766 11.80 20.70 -12.64
CA ARG A 766 12.82 21.15 -11.69
C ARG A 766 14.22 21.17 -12.31
N GLU A 767 14.60 20.15 -13.08
CA GLU A 767 15.89 20.12 -13.77
C GLU A 767 16.00 21.24 -14.83
N LYS A 768 14.93 21.46 -15.62
CA LYS A 768 14.84 22.55 -16.60
C LYS A 768 14.85 23.94 -15.92
N ALA A 769 14.30 24.07 -14.71
CA ALA A 769 14.39 25.29 -13.91
C ALA A 769 15.80 25.50 -13.35
N TRP A 770 16.47 24.45 -12.85
CA TRP A 770 17.85 24.51 -12.39
C TRP A 770 18.84 24.81 -13.53
N LYS A 771 18.61 24.28 -14.74
CA LYS A 771 19.39 24.60 -15.94
C LYS A 771 19.26 26.07 -16.31
N ARG A 772 18.03 26.61 -16.44
CA ARG A 772 17.81 28.04 -16.65
C ARG A 772 18.43 28.89 -15.54
N ARG A 773 18.34 28.48 -14.27
CA ARG A 773 18.95 29.23 -13.17
C ARG A 773 20.48 29.20 -13.19
N ARG A 774 21.10 28.13 -13.72
CA ARG A 774 22.53 28.10 -14.02
C ARG A 774 22.86 29.04 -15.17
N GLU A 775 22.15 28.94 -16.29
CA GLU A 775 22.33 29.81 -17.48
C GLU A 775 22.17 31.31 -17.11
N GLU A 776 21.21 31.64 -16.25
CA GLU A 776 21.04 32.98 -15.68
C GLU A 776 22.28 33.44 -14.88
N LEU A 777 22.78 32.59 -13.96
CA LEU A 777 23.95 32.89 -13.12
C LEU A 777 25.23 32.99 -13.94
N GLU A 778 25.44 32.07 -14.88
CA GLU A 778 26.56 32.05 -15.84
C GLU A 778 26.55 33.33 -16.70
N SER A 779 25.37 33.78 -17.14
CA SER A 779 25.23 35.07 -17.84
C SER A 779 25.46 36.31 -16.94
N VAL A 780 25.37 36.17 -15.62
CA VAL A 780 25.69 37.25 -14.65
C VAL A 780 27.19 37.24 -14.33
N GLU A 781 27.79 36.05 -14.25
CA GLU A 781 29.23 35.85 -14.13
C GLU A 781 29.97 36.40 -15.36
N GLU A 782 29.54 36.06 -16.58
CA GLU A 782 30.08 36.63 -17.85
C GLU A 782 29.98 38.16 -17.89
N LYS A 783 28.87 38.75 -17.40
CA LYS A 783 28.73 40.21 -17.30
C LYS A 783 29.67 40.81 -16.25
N ALA A 784 29.81 40.17 -15.10
CA ALA A 784 30.72 40.63 -14.05
C ALA A 784 32.20 40.50 -14.47
N GLU A 785 32.56 39.47 -15.25
CA GLU A 785 33.88 39.35 -15.88
C GLU A 785 34.11 40.41 -16.95
N ALA A 786 33.10 40.72 -17.78
CA ALA A 786 33.18 41.80 -18.76
C ALA A 786 33.32 43.18 -18.09
N GLU A 787 32.51 43.48 -17.09
CA GLU A 787 32.62 44.70 -16.28
C GLU A 787 33.98 44.78 -15.57
N ALA A 788 34.49 43.66 -15.02
CA ALA A 788 35.83 43.61 -14.43
C ALA A 788 36.95 43.83 -15.47
N ALA A 789 36.81 43.30 -16.68
CA ALA A 789 37.75 43.52 -17.78
C ALA A 789 37.71 44.98 -18.27
N GLU A 790 36.53 45.60 -18.36
CA GLU A 790 36.40 47.04 -18.65
C GLU A 790 37.02 47.89 -17.53
N MET A 791 36.78 47.55 -16.25
CA MET A 791 37.41 48.20 -15.10
C MET A 791 38.94 48.04 -15.09
N HIS A 792 39.46 46.87 -15.47
CA HIS A 792 40.91 46.67 -15.65
C HIS A 792 41.46 47.49 -16.83
N SER A 793 40.73 47.58 -17.94
CA SER A 793 41.15 48.38 -19.11
C SER A 793 41.15 49.88 -18.81
N THR A 794 40.14 50.39 -18.10
CA THR A 794 40.05 51.80 -17.68
C THR A 794 41.10 52.12 -16.62
N VAL A 795 41.37 51.24 -15.64
CA VAL A 795 42.51 51.38 -14.72
C VAL A 795 43.85 51.37 -15.47
N SER A 796 44.00 50.54 -16.51
CA SER A 796 45.20 50.55 -17.35
C SER A 796 45.34 51.84 -18.15
N HIS A 797 44.23 52.40 -18.66
CA HIS A 797 44.21 53.66 -19.38
C HIS A 797 44.48 54.86 -18.46
N LEU A 798 43.95 54.85 -17.24
CA LEU A 798 44.24 55.86 -16.22
C LEU A 798 45.70 55.80 -15.77
N ARG A 799 46.31 54.61 -15.69
CA ARG A 799 47.76 54.47 -15.43
C ARG A 799 48.59 55.06 -16.56
N THR A 800 48.34 54.69 -17.82
CA THR A 800 49.12 55.24 -18.94
C THR A 800 48.89 56.73 -19.17
N ALA A 801 47.69 57.25 -18.86
CA ALA A 801 47.41 58.68 -18.82
C ALA A 801 48.15 59.40 -17.67
N LEU A 802 48.24 58.77 -16.49
CA LEU A 802 49.02 59.27 -15.37
C LEU A 802 50.52 59.30 -15.72
N ASP A 803 51.08 58.20 -16.22
CA ASP A 803 52.47 58.11 -16.69
C ASP A 803 52.78 59.18 -17.74
N ALA A 804 51.88 59.38 -18.70
CA ALA A 804 52.00 60.44 -19.71
C ALA A 804 51.97 61.84 -19.08
N SER A 805 51.10 62.08 -18.09
CA SER A 805 51.03 63.37 -17.39
C SER A 805 52.27 63.63 -16.51
N GLU A 806 52.81 62.61 -15.83
CA GLU A 806 54.06 62.75 -15.08
C GLU A 806 55.24 63.04 -16.02
N ASN A 807 55.27 62.40 -17.19
CA ASN A 807 56.32 62.66 -18.17
C ASN A 807 56.18 64.06 -18.80
N GLN A 808 54.97 64.54 -19.05
CA GLN A 808 54.74 65.96 -19.41
C GLN A 808 55.19 66.92 -18.31
N VAL A 809 54.99 66.60 -17.02
CA VAL A 809 55.52 67.40 -15.91
C VAL A 809 57.05 67.37 -15.89
N ARG A 810 57.69 66.20 -16.04
CA ARG A 810 59.15 66.05 -16.12
C ARG A 810 59.75 66.82 -17.30
N ASP A 811 59.08 66.83 -18.45
CA ASP A 811 59.52 67.60 -19.62
C ASP A 811 59.27 69.12 -19.46
N ALA A 812 58.17 69.52 -18.83
CA ALA A 812 57.94 70.91 -18.45
C ALA A 812 58.95 71.41 -17.39
N GLU A 813 59.42 70.53 -16.50
CA GLU A 813 60.49 70.80 -15.54
C GLU A 813 61.86 70.90 -16.22
N ARG A 814 62.17 70.02 -17.18
CA ARG A 814 63.35 70.13 -18.06
C ARG A 814 63.35 71.46 -18.80
N GLN A 815 62.26 71.79 -19.51
CA GLN A 815 62.10 73.07 -20.21
C GLN A 815 62.20 74.26 -19.25
N ARG A 816 61.66 74.19 -18.03
CA ARG A 816 61.85 75.23 -17.00
C ARG A 816 63.30 75.34 -16.52
N ALA A 817 64.03 74.23 -16.42
CA ALA A 817 65.45 74.25 -16.07
C ALA A 817 66.31 74.83 -17.23
N GLU A 818 65.98 74.48 -18.47
CA GLU A 818 66.59 75.07 -19.67
C GLU A 818 66.28 76.56 -19.80
N LEU A 819 65.04 76.98 -19.60
CA LEU A 819 64.65 78.40 -19.59
C LEU A 819 65.32 79.17 -18.45
N ARG A 820 65.48 78.59 -17.26
CA ARG A 820 66.30 79.17 -16.18
C ARG A 820 67.75 79.30 -16.60
N LYS A 821 68.36 78.25 -17.16
CA LYS A 821 69.73 78.27 -17.66
C LYS A 821 69.92 79.31 -18.76
N MET A 822 68.98 79.41 -19.72
CA MET A 822 68.99 80.42 -20.78
C MET A 822 68.79 81.84 -20.24
N LEU A 823 67.98 82.01 -19.18
CA LEU A 823 67.80 83.28 -18.50
C LEU A 823 69.02 83.68 -17.66
N ASP A 824 69.72 82.72 -17.07
CA ASP A 824 70.98 82.95 -16.34
C ASP A 824 72.18 83.11 -17.29
N GLU A 825 72.20 82.45 -18.45
CA GLU A 825 73.09 82.78 -19.56
C GLU A 825 72.80 84.16 -20.12
N ALA A 826 71.53 84.53 -20.28
CA ALA A 826 71.13 85.87 -20.70
C ALA A 826 71.53 86.91 -19.65
N ARG A 827 71.35 86.65 -18.34
CA ARG A 827 71.88 87.49 -17.25
C ARG A 827 73.39 87.61 -17.33
N GLN A 828 74.13 86.51 -17.48
CA GLN A 828 75.59 86.57 -17.65
C GLN A 828 76.00 87.36 -18.90
N ARG A 829 75.26 87.24 -20.01
CA ARG A 829 75.48 88.05 -21.21
C ARG A 829 75.13 89.52 -20.95
N TYR A 830 74.05 89.82 -20.22
CA TYR A 830 73.71 91.18 -19.79
C TYR A 830 74.70 91.74 -18.78
N ASP A 831 75.31 90.95 -17.90
CA ASP A 831 76.35 91.38 -16.95
C ASP A 831 77.68 91.62 -17.65
N ARG A 832 78.05 90.77 -18.63
CA ARG A 832 79.19 91.02 -19.54
C ARG A 832 78.94 92.28 -20.36
N LEU A 833 77.80 92.35 -21.05
CA LEU A 833 77.36 93.54 -21.79
C LEU A 833 77.16 94.77 -20.89
N THR A 834 76.90 94.65 -19.59
CA THR A 834 76.81 95.81 -18.67
C THR A 834 78.17 96.21 -18.12
N LYS A 835 79.15 95.29 -18.05
CA LYS A 835 80.56 95.61 -17.79
C LYS A 835 81.20 96.23 -19.03
N GLU A 836 80.93 95.68 -20.21
CA GLU A 836 81.33 96.22 -21.52
C GLU A 836 80.62 97.55 -21.81
N LEU A 837 79.31 97.67 -21.52
CA LEU A 837 78.59 98.95 -21.58
C LEU A 837 79.15 99.92 -20.55
N LYS A 838 79.43 99.55 -19.29
CA LYS A 838 80.15 100.47 -18.38
C LYS A 838 81.54 100.86 -18.91
N GLY A 839 82.23 99.99 -19.65
CA GLY A 839 83.50 100.28 -20.32
C GLY A 839 83.41 101.04 -21.65
N THR A 840 82.24 101.10 -22.29
CA THR A 840 82.02 101.70 -23.63
C THR A 840 81.04 102.86 -23.62
N GLN A 841 80.07 102.91 -22.71
CA GLN A 841 79.27 104.07 -22.30
C GLN A 841 80.14 105.09 -21.54
N ALA A 842 81.27 104.65 -20.96
CA ALA A 842 82.38 105.52 -20.57
C ALA A 842 83.21 106.03 -21.78
N LYS A 843 82.81 105.74 -23.04
CA LYS A 843 83.50 106.14 -24.28
C LYS A 843 82.59 106.68 -25.40
N LEU A 844 81.32 106.25 -25.52
CA LEU A 844 80.32 106.68 -26.52
C LEU A 844 78.89 106.51 -25.97
N ALA A 845 77.94 107.42 -26.29
CA ALA A 845 76.55 107.32 -25.83
C ALA A 845 75.47 107.79 -26.86
N ALA A 846 74.71 106.84 -27.44
CA ALA A 846 73.41 106.92 -28.18
C ALA A 846 72.93 105.48 -28.60
N GLY A 847 71.70 105.10 -28.99
CA GLY A 847 70.34 105.72 -28.93
C GLY A 847 69.58 105.75 -30.28
N SER A 848 68.28 105.39 -30.46
CA SER A 848 67.31 104.57 -29.67
C SER A 848 65.99 104.25 -30.46
N GLY A 849 65.37 103.07 -30.30
CA GLY A 849 64.03 102.65 -30.85
C GLY A 849 63.90 101.10 -31.05
N ARG A 850 62.82 100.29 -30.78
CA ARG A 850 61.31 100.28 -30.90
C ARG A 850 60.79 99.59 -32.21
N SER A 851 59.70 98.79 -32.34
CA SER A 851 58.58 98.19 -31.50
C SER A 851 58.14 96.79 -32.10
N SER A 852 56.96 96.12 -32.08
CA SER A 852 55.50 96.32 -31.76
C SER A 852 54.71 94.95 -31.61
N MET A 853 53.35 94.92 -31.51
CA MET A 853 52.43 93.73 -31.33
C MET A 853 51.01 93.96 -32.01
N GLU A 854 49.86 93.21 -32.01
CA GLU A 854 49.18 92.11 -31.23
C GLU A 854 47.99 91.38 -31.99
N SER A 855 47.14 90.52 -31.34
CA SER A 855 46.36 89.34 -31.89
C SER A 855 44.75 89.35 -31.90
N PRO A 856 43.88 88.28 -31.63
CA PRO A 856 42.79 87.79 -32.56
C PRO A 856 41.34 87.34 -32.03
N THR A 857 40.46 86.67 -32.86
CA THR A 857 39.08 86.04 -32.60
C THR A 857 38.63 85.01 -33.72
N GLY A 858 37.54 84.16 -33.77
CA GLY A 858 36.43 83.62 -32.91
C GLY A 858 35.13 83.05 -33.65
N SER A 859 34.28 82.13 -33.04
CA SER A 859 32.77 81.91 -33.21
C SER A 859 32.01 80.74 -34.04
N ALA A 860 31.18 79.90 -33.34
CA ALA A 860 29.72 79.46 -33.44
C ALA A 860 28.92 78.66 -34.58
N PHE A 861 27.68 78.16 -34.21
CA PHE A 861 26.44 77.66 -34.94
C PHE A 861 26.33 76.18 -35.48
N ALA A 862 25.20 75.46 -35.76
CA ALA A 862 23.68 75.43 -35.60
C ALA A 862 23.15 73.93 -35.77
N ASN A 863 21.91 73.36 -35.95
CA ASN A 863 20.41 73.60 -36.15
C ASN A 863 19.65 72.22 -35.85
N GLY A 864 18.35 71.78 -36.05
CA GLY A 864 16.98 72.20 -36.53
C GLY A 864 15.98 70.97 -36.70
N GLY A 865 14.61 71.08 -36.83
CA GLY A 865 13.64 69.93 -37.04
C GLY A 865 12.08 70.19 -37.03
N ALA A 866 11.17 69.22 -37.39
CA ALA A 866 9.68 69.40 -37.43
C ALA A 866 8.72 68.14 -37.48
N GLN A 867 7.42 68.35 -37.19
CA GLN A 867 6.17 67.51 -37.32
C GLN A 867 5.85 66.33 -36.36
N ASN A 868 4.70 66.41 -35.67
CA ASN A 868 3.93 65.30 -35.05
C ASN A 868 2.52 65.81 -34.60
N GLY A 869 1.41 65.10 -34.89
CA GLY A 869 0.06 65.61 -34.53
C GLY A 869 -1.13 64.64 -34.63
N ASP A 870 -1.38 64.01 -35.79
CA ASP A 870 -2.65 63.31 -36.06
C ASP A 870 -2.86 61.98 -35.29
N THR A 871 -1.80 61.43 -34.68
CA THR A 871 -1.81 60.09 -34.06
C THR A 871 -2.73 59.97 -32.84
N LEU A 872 -2.96 61.04 -32.09
CA LEU A 872 -3.86 61.03 -30.91
C LEU A 872 -5.34 60.98 -31.29
N TYR A 873 -5.76 61.69 -32.33
CA TYR A 873 -7.14 61.68 -32.81
C TYR A 873 -7.49 60.31 -33.43
N LEU A 874 -6.58 59.78 -34.27
CA LEU A 874 -6.72 58.46 -34.87
C LEU A 874 -6.79 57.34 -33.82
N LYS A 875 -5.94 57.38 -32.78
CA LYS A 875 -5.96 56.42 -31.66
C LYS A 875 -7.32 56.42 -30.94
N THR A 876 -7.93 57.59 -30.76
CA THR A 876 -9.22 57.73 -30.06
C THR A 876 -10.36 57.09 -30.86
N ILE A 877 -10.43 57.35 -32.17
CA ILE A 877 -11.47 56.80 -33.04
C ILE A 877 -11.34 55.28 -33.20
N LEU A 878 -10.11 54.77 -33.33
CA LEU A 878 -9.86 53.31 -33.37
C LEU A 878 -10.26 52.61 -32.06
N LEU A 879 -10.07 53.25 -30.91
CA LEU A 879 -10.52 52.72 -29.62
C LEU A 879 -12.05 52.65 -29.54
N GLN A 880 -12.73 53.73 -29.93
CA GLN A 880 -14.20 53.81 -29.98
C GLN A 880 -14.81 52.70 -30.86
N PHE A 881 -14.20 52.43 -32.02
CA PHE A 881 -14.61 51.37 -32.95
C PHE A 881 -14.47 49.95 -32.37
N LEU A 882 -13.43 49.71 -31.56
CA LEU A 882 -13.20 48.43 -30.89
C LEU A 882 -14.09 48.21 -29.66
N GLU A 883 -14.50 49.29 -28.97
CA GLU A 883 -15.36 49.24 -27.79
C GLU A 883 -16.83 48.97 -28.14
N GLN A 884 -17.35 49.58 -29.21
CA GLN A 884 -18.75 49.46 -29.62
C GLN A 884 -19.07 48.02 -30.05
N LYS A 885 -19.95 47.31 -29.34
CA LYS A 885 -20.15 45.85 -29.53
C LYS A 885 -21.10 45.43 -30.66
N ASP A 886 -21.88 46.35 -31.23
CA ASP A 886 -22.85 46.07 -32.28
C ASP A 886 -22.17 46.03 -33.67
N SER A 887 -22.30 44.89 -34.37
CA SER A 887 -21.74 44.64 -35.70
C SER A 887 -22.25 45.59 -36.78
N ARG A 888 -23.53 45.98 -36.71
CA ARG A 888 -24.20 46.85 -37.70
C ARG A 888 -23.73 48.29 -37.56
N LEU A 889 -23.50 48.73 -36.33
CA LEU A 889 -22.90 50.05 -36.06
C LEU A 889 -21.42 50.10 -36.44
N ARG A 890 -20.65 49.01 -36.20
CA ARG A 890 -19.28 48.90 -36.75
C ARG A 890 -19.26 49.01 -38.27
N ALA A 891 -20.13 48.29 -38.97
CA ALA A 891 -20.20 48.34 -40.43
C ALA A 891 -20.49 49.76 -40.97
N GLN A 892 -21.33 50.54 -40.28
CA GLN A 892 -21.60 51.94 -40.63
C GLN A 892 -20.41 52.89 -40.39
N LEU A 893 -19.46 52.54 -39.53
CA LEU A 893 -18.25 53.34 -39.24
C LEU A 893 -17.08 53.05 -40.19
N VAL A 894 -17.07 51.93 -40.93
CA VAL A 894 -15.97 51.60 -41.86
C VAL A 894 -15.74 52.70 -42.91
N PRO A 895 -16.77 53.31 -43.56
CA PRO A 895 -16.56 54.42 -44.50
C PRO A 895 -16.10 55.74 -43.87
N VAL A 896 -16.17 55.86 -42.53
CA VAL A 896 -15.64 57.01 -41.79
C VAL A 896 -14.16 56.79 -41.50
N LEU A 897 -13.78 55.57 -41.09
CA LEU A 897 -12.39 55.14 -41.00
C LEU A 897 -11.68 55.24 -42.36
N GLY A 898 -12.34 54.80 -43.44
CA GLY A 898 -11.82 54.88 -44.81
C GLY A 898 -11.46 56.32 -45.23
N LYS A 899 -12.26 57.31 -44.83
CA LYS A 899 -11.95 58.74 -45.07
C LYS A 899 -10.80 59.28 -44.23
N LEU A 900 -10.61 58.81 -43.00
CA LEU A 900 -9.47 59.21 -42.15
C LEU A 900 -8.15 58.56 -42.58
N LEU A 901 -8.20 57.26 -42.89
CA LEU A 901 -7.03 56.43 -43.21
C LEU A 901 -6.72 56.34 -44.71
N LYS A 902 -7.56 56.93 -45.57
CA LYS A 902 -7.46 56.90 -47.04
C LYS A 902 -7.49 55.46 -47.61
N PHE A 903 -8.40 54.63 -47.10
CA PHE A 903 -8.65 53.30 -47.66
C PHE A 903 -9.18 53.40 -49.10
N ASP A 904 -8.88 52.38 -49.91
CA ASP A 904 -9.57 52.17 -51.18
C ASP A 904 -10.84 51.32 -50.99
N LYS A 905 -11.64 51.20 -52.06
CA LYS A 905 -12.90 50.43 -52.04
C LYS A 905 -12.70 48.92 -51.81
N ALA A 906 -11.51 48.38 -52.06
CA ALA A 906 -11.21 46.97 -51.80
C ALA A 906 -10.89 46.77 -50.31
N ASP A 907 -10.19 47.71 -49.68
CA ASP A 907 -9.93 47.70 -48.24
C ASP A 907 -11.20 47.95 -47.42
N GLU A 908 -12.06 48.89 -47.82
CA GLU A 908 -13.39 49.06 -47.16
C GLU A 908 -14.20 47.76 -47.19
N ALA A 909 -14.20 47.03 -48.31
CA ALA A 909 -14.88 45.73 -48.44
C ALA A 909 -14.24 44.64 -47.55
N LYS A 910 -12.90 44.57 -47.46
CA LYS A 910 -12.19 43.66 -46.54
C LYS A 910 -12.57 43.96 -45.08
N TRP A 911 -12.63 45.22 -44.69
CA TRP A 911 -12.99 45.63 -43.33
C TRP A 911 -14.45 45.31 -42.97
N ILE A 912 -15.40 45.48 -43.89
CA ILE A 912 -16.80 45.07 -43.67
C ILE A 912 -16.89 43.55 -43.48
N ASN A 913 -16.19 42.75 -44.31
CA ASN A 913 -16.16 41.30 -44.15
C ASN A 913 -15.48 40.88 -42.83
N ALA A 914 -14.42 41.56 -42.40
CA ALA A 914 -13.76 41.31 -41.12
C ALA A 914 -14.68 41.61 -39.93
N VAL A 915 -15.49 42.68 -39.98
CA VAL A 915 -16.50 42.99 -38.97
C VAL A 915 -17.55 41.88 -38.87
N HIS A 916 -18.05 41.34 -39.99
CA HIS A 916 -18.97 40.21 -39.97
C HIS A 916 -18.32 38.90 -39.48
N HIS A 917 -17.03 38.66 -39.76
CA HIS A 917 -16.36 37.46 -39.23
C HIS A 917 -16.08 37.50 -37.72
N ILE A 918 -16.09 38.67 -37.09
CA ILE A 918 -16.05 38.82 -35.62
C ILE A 918 -17.38 38.38 -34.98
N GLU A 919 -18.47 38.32 -35.74
CA GLU A 919 -19.83 37.97 -35.28
C GLU A 919 -20.08 36.45 -35.20
N VAL A 920 -19.12 35.61 -35.60
CA VAL A 920 -19.28 34.14 -35.78
C VAL A 920 -18.28 33.34 -34.92
N ARG A 921 -18.14 33.71 -33.64
CA ARG A 921 -17.42 32.95 -32.60
C ARG A 921 -18.09 33.08 -31.24
#